data_AF-A0A812L1C4-F1
#
_entry.id   AF-A0A812L1C4-F1
#
_cell.length_a   1.000
_cell.length_b   1.000
_cell.length_c   1.000
_cell.angle_alpha   90.00
_cell.angle_beta   90.00
_cell.angle_gamma   90.00
#
_symmetry.space_group_name_H-M   'P 1'
#
loop_
_entity.id
_entity.type
_entity.pdbx_description
1 polymer ?
#
loop_
_entity_poly.entity_id
_entity_poly.type
_entity_poly.pdbx_seq_one_letter_code
_entity_poly.pdbx_strand_id
1 'polypeptide(L)'
;MQVLGPHAGKVKQAKEAVTKMISQLSPPQARVLIRQVMLPKKAGVGLQVAGLKKIVDLRIPDPLELYTFVWRKGECQRDVAGNILSKVATSGEFRPEDVRFYFDYFDRTDNQDDQAYVAQIMLDQLIEQPEWVLPYLPKVVSKLAMVPGATNKSVQALKACTSNVTDVVEALTSVLQASRLAFRTDPKLNKEGTDGRVLADLISLISFGQFTELVNAVARMSLEECDPATLKTFLREVFRRWEQAVTSNDNNAKGYFSCALSAWVKLLRPGQYNTWVTELEEMEKRTFDNGSVESWGQMAQALAGYAPDMGLSPDEWDQMLQVLRGLFVRLLDGPLRVNTDAAENKTPADDTFKKENSSREQVRSDLLLTYWVQLLSHGCTEDESNELFKRCPEKKKVALATNLVEAWAKRNSEETSRESKAAAFQQERPDGGWKHTGGKPVSQITVGSIVSGNITNSSREFGVYVNFGCEKDGRISVPQAEWKKYRVGDRVERMVVHKVNVERKFVDLLVVGSKGQSIGLAASKQVAERALSWIASSAELRSTFRTTLQKLWAKLVTADPADKWEANLQLLGEAPSAKQSVQLLNHVLEQKPQTDLLRVALKWLSRISAPDAARLWPKLLLNDGQTWVNTDDVIALLKLCETEGLELPKFSQVVSKAMREQATEALSKSPLPEVCWAMSTRKGVQALILYVACTARASVLKASHGQISDGSVSAFQESGLSVAEEATLLQMRETSNQTRQISSCWAMLAKHEEVLKPLPPATDALWQKRLYLARQTPPRRTLVIFSGHYIPPGPSAEKAYMENLRYFLKYGACRDKLVTTLVVVGPEANVTALVEAAPHVTWLRRSPYCYDLEAYKVGLKHIGAKGLRSYDYFVFLNCGLAGPFLPASALEAGIHWSRYFTSRITSKVKLVGIGFNFEALPPLSGRHPTVMSMLLATDHAGLKVLVRHVEHDLNIDLVSGPALDDLHAAVEWPTTQVKCRAADTRHGDFVTMSRLEFINSFEVLLSQSMFDGGYSIAAIDLADFGKEISSRDGTEQSHGDLLKPGFYLNHSTIGPFDAIFMKTTRHGEAAQKRHQVRSLLATAL
;
A
#
# COMPACT_ATOMS: atom_id res chain seq x y z
N MET A 1 36.16 28.76 -35.61
CA MET A 1 36.30 28.30 -34.20
C MET A 1 37.45 28.95 -33.45
N GLN A 2 38.64 29.15 -34.05
CA GLN A 2 39.75 29.88 -33.42
C GLN A 2 39.38 31.31 -32.98
N VAL A 3 38.51 31.99 -33.74
CA VAL A 3 37.96 33.31 -33.40
C VAL A 3 36.92 33.23 -32.28
N LEU A 4 35.95 32.31 -32.37
CA LEU A 4 34.83 32.22 -31.41
C LEU A 4 35.23 31.61 -30.06
N GLY A 5 36.18 30.67 -30.03
CA GLY A 5 36.57 29.92 -28.83
C GLY A 5 36.96 30.81 -27.63
N PRO A 6 37.87 31.79 -27.81
CA PRO A 6 38.25 32.72 -26.74
C PRO A 6 37.09 33.61 -26.23
N HIS A 7 36.07 33.85 -27.06
CA HIS A 7 34.90 34.68 -26.70
C HIS A 7 33.71 33.86 -26.20
N ALA A 8 33.66 32.55 -26.46
CA ALA A 8 32.53 31.69 -26.13
C ALA A 8 32.33 31.49 -24.62
N GLY A 9 33.39 31.63 -23.81
CA GLY A 9 33.25 31.70 -22.35
C GLY A 9 32.55 32.97 -21.85
N LYS A 10 32.52 34.04 -22.66
CA LYS A 10 31.95 35.36 -22.31
C LYS A 10 30.61 35.64 -23.00
N VAL A 11 30.31 34.96 -24.10
CA VAL A 11 29.12 35.19 -24.94
C VAL A 11 28.30 33.91 -25.06
N LYS A 12 27.12 33.90 -24.42
CA LYS A 12 26.19 32.75 -24.40
C LYS A 12 25.89 32.18 -25.79
N GLN A 13 25.59 33.06 -26.76
CA GLN A 13 25.29 32.67 -28.14
C GLN A 13 26.47 31.95 -28.83
N ALA A 14 27.71 32.37 -28.55
CA ALA A 14 28.89 31.73 -29.11
C ALA A 14 29.11 30.33 -28.50
N LYS A 15 28.86 30.14 -27.20
CA LYS A 15 28.86 28.81 -26.57
C LYS A 15 27.81 27.88 -27.17
N GLU A 16 26.58 28.38 -27.35
CA GLU A 16 25.47 27.60 -27.95
C GLU A 16 25.79 27.21 -29.40
N ALA A 17 26.32 28.13 -30.20
CA ALA A 17 26.73 27.87 -31.57
C ALA A 17 27.83 26.80 -31.64
N VAL A 18 28.88 26.91 -30.83
CA VAL A 18 29.97 25.91 -30.78
C VAL A 18 29.46 24.54 -30.35
N THR A 19 28.60 24.49 -29.33
CA THR A 19 28.04 23.22 -28.81
C THR A 19 27.12 22.55 -29.84
N LYS A 20 26.30 23.34 -30.55
CA LYS A 20 25.43 22.86 -31.63
C LYS A 20 26.24 22.31 -32.79
N MET A 21 27.28 23.03 -33.22
CA MET A 21 28.16 22.58 -34.31
C MET A 21 28.87 21.27 -33.96
N ILE A 22 29.44 21.14 -32.76
CA ILE A 22 30.14 19.90 -32.34
C ILE A 22 29.21 18.69 -32.32
N SER A 23 27.93 18.90 -31.99
CA SER A 23 26.93 17.82 -31.98
C SER A 23 26.56 17.30 -33.37
N GLN A 24 26.99 17.97 -34.44
CA GLN A 24 26.75 17.56 -35.84
C GLN A 24 27.94 16.80 -36.45
N LEU A 25 29.02 16.62 -35.70
CA LEU A 25 30.26 16.01 -36.20
C LEU A 25 30.36 14.54 -35.83
N SER A 26 31.17 13.80 -36.59
CA SER A 26 31.55 12.44 -36.20
C SER A 26 32.37 12.45 -34.91
N PRO A 27 32.36 11.38 -34.09
CA PRO A 27 33.09 11.34 -32.82
C PRO A 27 34.60 11.68 -32.94
N PRO A 28 35.35 11.19 -33.95
CA PRO A 28 36.76 11.58 -34.13
C PRO A 28 36.95 13.07 -34.46
N GLN A 29 36.07 13.66 -35.27
CA GLN A 29 36.13 15.09 -35.60
C GLN A 29 35.75 15.97 -34.40
N ALA A 30 34.71 15.57 -33.67
CA ALA A 30 34.30 16.20 -32.43
C ALA A 30 35.42 16.16 -31.38
N ARG A 31 36.16 15.04 -31.26
CA ARG A 31 37.33 14.89 -30.38
C ARG A 31 38.36 16.00 -30.60
N VAL A 32 38.78 16.19 -31.85
CA VAL A 32 39.80 17.18 -32.22
C VAL A 32 39.34 18.59 -31.85
N LEU A 33 38.08 18.93 -32.14
CA LEU A 33 37.56 20.26 -31.86
C LEU A 33 37.28 20.51 -30.38
N ILE A 34 36.80 19.51 -29.65
CA ILE A 34 36.66 19.60 -28.19
C ILE A 34 38.03 19.91 -27.58
N ARG A 35 39.08 19.16 -27.96
CA ARG A 35 40.45 19.38 -27.49
C ARG A 35 41.00 20.77 -27.82
N GLN A 36 40.82 21.23 -29.05
CA GLN A 36 41.43 22.47 -29.55
C GLN A 36 40.65 23.74 -29.20
N VAL A 37 39.33 23.64 -29.00
CA VAL A 37 38.44 24.82 -28.90
C VAL A 37 37.77 24.91 -27.55
N MET A 38 37.27 23.80 -27.00
CA MET A 38 36.46 23.83 -25.78
C MET A 38 37.28 23.63 -24.50
N LEU A 39 38.30 22.77 -24.56
CA LEU A 39 39.10 22.37 -23.41
C LEU A 39 40.33 23.25 -23.05
N PRO A 40 40.92 24.09 -23.94
CA PRO A 40 42.06 24.92 -23.56
C PRO A 40 41.73 25.92 -22.45
N LYS A 41 42.75 26.30 -21.64
CA LYS A 41 42.60 27.28 -20.53
C LYS A 41 41.95 28.61 -20.95
N LYS A 42 42.15 29.04 -22.20
CA LYS A 42 41.59 30.30 -22.76
C LYS A 42 40.10 30.19 -23.13
N ALA A 43 39.52 29.00 -23.18
CA ALA A 43 38.11 28.78 -23.57
C ALA A 43 37.10 29.28 -22.52
N GLY A 44 37.54 29.41 -21.26
CA GLY A 44 36.69 29.71 -20.12
C GLY A 44 35.96 28.48 -19.59
N VAL A 45 35.68 28.50 -18.28
CA VAL A 45 35.11 27.36 -17.52
C VAL A 45 33.81 26.86 -18.14
N GLY A 46 32.90 27.78 -18.48
CA GLY A 46 31.60 27.42 -19.04
C GLY A 46 31.66 26.67 -20.37
N LEU A 47 32.72 26.88 -21.17
CA LEU A 47 32.94 26.15 -22.42
C LEU A 47 33.67 24.83 -22.17
N GLN A 48 34.62 24.79 -21.24
CA GLN A 48 35.29 23.55 -20.81
C GLN A 48 34.29 22.53 -20.28
N VAL A 49 33.40 22.93 -19.36
CA VAL A 49 32.33 22.07 -18.83
C VAL A 49 31.39 21.58 -19.94
N ALA A 50 31.04 22.43 -20.91
CA ALA A 50 30.23 22.02 -22.06
C ALA A 50 30.96 20.99 -22.94
N GLY A 51 32.28 21.14 -23.12
CA GLY A 51 33.13 20.18 -23.82
C GLY A 51 33.16 18.83 -23.11
N LEU A 52 33.33 18.83 -21.78
CA LEU A 52 33.31 17.60 -20.98
C LEU A 52 31.98 16.85 -21.08
N LYS A 53 30.84 17.55 -21.08
CA LYS A 53 29.51 16.94 -21.31
C LYS A 53 29.42 16.31 -22.70
N LYS A 54 29.93 16.99 -23.72
CA LYS A 54 29.91 16.48 -25.10
C LYS A 54 30.77 15.24 -25.33
N ILE A 55 31.83 15.04 -24.54
CA ILE A 55 32.63 13.81 -24.59
C ILE A 55 31.76 12.58 -24.36
N VAL A 56 30.87 12.64 -23.36
CA VAL A 56 29.95 11.56 -23.01
C VAL A 56 28.80 11.48 -24.02
N ASP A 57 28.14 12.61 -24.31
CA ASP A 57 26.98 12.65 -25.22
C ASP A 57 27.30 12.04 -26.60
N LEU A 58 28.51 12.29 -27.11
CA LEU A 58 28.93 11.90 -28.45
C LEU A 58 29.77 10.61 -28.48
N ARG A 59 29.96 9.94 -27.33
CA ARG A 59 30.80 8.73 -27.18
C ARG A 59 32.17 8.92 -27.85
N ILE A 60 32.84 10.00 -27.48
CA ILE A 60 34.15 10.35 -28.04
C ILE A 60 35.15 9.23 -27.71
N PRO A 61 35.88 8.67 -28.71
CA PRO A 61 36.88 7.63 -28.44
C PRO A 61 37.99 8.18 -27.54
N ASP A 62 38.59 7.34 -26.70
CA ASP A 62 39.66 7.68 -25.74
C ASP A 62 39.38 8.91 -24.85
N PRO A 63 38.22 8.97 -24.15
CA PRO A 63 37.80 10.16 -23.42
C PRO A 63 38.77 10.53 -22.29
N LEU A 64 39.49 9.55 -21.73
CA LEU A 64 40.47 9.75 -20.68
C LEU A 64 41.61 10.69 -21.08
N GLU A 65 42.12 10.60 -22.33
CA GLU A 65 43.17 11.50 -22.80
C GLU A 65 42.72 12.98 -22.75
N LEU A 66 41.45 13.24 -23.08
CA LEU A 66 40.89 14.59 -23.04
C LEU A 66 40.70 15.08 -21.60
N TYR A 67 40.29 14.19 -20.68
CA TYR A 67 40.23 14.51 -19.25
C TYR A 67 41.62 14.83 -18.70
N THR A 68 42.63 14.00 -19.00
CA THR A 68 44.04 14.22 -18.60
C THR A 68 44.57 15.54 -19.14
N PHE A 69 44.27 15.86 -20.40
CA PHE A 69 44.68 17.11 -21.04
C PHE A 69 44.21 18.37 -20.28
N VAL A 70 42.99 18.32 -19.72
CA VAL A 70 42.39 19.42 -18.97
C VAL A 70 42.85 19.45 -17.53
N TRP A 71 43.00 18.27 -16.91
CA TRP A 71 43.28 18.11 -15.49
C TRP A 71 44.58 18.78 -15.04
N ARG A 72 45.65 18.77 -15.87
CA ARG A 72 46.93 19.48 -15.63
C ARG A 72 47.44 19.35 -14.17
N LYS A 73 47.56 18.12 -13.68
CA LYS A 73 47.98 17.83 -12.28
C LYS A 73 47.12 18.54 -11.21
N GLY A 74 45.83 18.70 -11.47
CA GLY A 74 44.88 19.34 -10.55
C GLY A 74 44.90 20.88 -10.57
N GLU A 75 45.63 21.54 -11.49
CA GLU A 75 45.58 23.01 -11.65
C GLU A 75 44.37 23.51 -12.46
N CYS A 76 43.42 22.62 -12.77
CA CYS A 76 42.18 23.00 -13.44
C CYS A 76 41.20 23.67 -12.47
N GLN A 77 40.31 24.52 -13.00
CA GLN A 77 39.34 25.24 -12.19
C GLN A 77 38.30 24.27 -11.58
N ARG A 78 37.84 24.55 -10.36
CA ARG A 78 36.98 23.66 -9.56
C ARG A 78 35.74 23.09 -10.26
N ASP A 79 35.03 23.86 -11.09
CA ASP A 79 33.86 23.34 -11.83
C ASP A 79 34.28 22.27 -12.85
N VAL A 80 35.44 22.48 -13.48
CA VAL A 80 36.02 21.55 -14.44
C VAL A 80 36.50 20.29 -13.73
N ALA A 81 37.20 20.44 -12.59
CA ALA A 81 37.65 19.34 -11.75
C ALA A 81 36.47 18.48 -11.27
N GLY A 82 35.41 19.12 -10.75
CA GLY A 82 34.19 18.44 -10.31
C GLY A 82 33.53 17.63 -11.43
N ASN A 83 33.40 18.19 -12.63
CA ASN A 83 32.83 17.46 -13.76
C ASN A 83 33.71 16.28 -14.21
N ILE A 84 35.04 16.42 -14.21
CA ILE A 84 35.94 15.31 -14.55
C ILE A 84 35.81 14.20 -13.51
N LEU A 85 35.91 14.53 -12.22
CA LEU A 85 35.83 13.57 -11.13
C LEU A 85 34.47 12.86 -11.08
N SER A 86 33.36 13.58 -11.26
CA SER A 86 32.02 12.96 -11.37
C SER A 86 31.93 11.94 -12.50
N LYS A 87 32.54 12.22 -13.67
CA LYS A 87 32.50 11.29 -14.82
C LYS A 87 33.44 10.12 -14.65
N VAL A 88 34.63 10.35 -14.12
CA VAL A 88 35.60 9.31 -13.83
C VAL A 88 35.08 8.36 -12.74
N ALA A 89 34.43 8.89 -11.70
CA ALA A 89 33.92 8.11 -10.59
C ALA A 89 32.76 7.16 -10.95
N THR A 90 31.97 7.49 -11.98
CA THR A 90 30.79 6.70 -12.36
C THR A 90 30.86 6.01 -13.71
N SER A 91 31.93 6.22 -14.48
CA SER A 91 32.12 5.52 -15.75
C SER A 91 32.69 4.13 -15.53
N GLY A 92 32.04 3.12 -16.13
CA GLY A 92 32.57 1.77 -16.21
C GLY A 92 33.59 1.54 -17.33
N GLU A 93 33.92 2.57 -18.11
CA GLU A 93 34.85 2.47 -19.24
C GLU A 93 36.33 2.53 -18.82
N PHE A 94 36.62 3.00 -17.60
CA PHE A 94 37.99 3.24 -17.15
C PHE A 94 38.50 2.14 -16.24
N ARG A 95 39.77 1.77 -16.42
CA ARG A 95 40.45 0.89 -15.46
C ARG A 95 40.77 1.67 -14.19
N PRO A 96 40.56 1.09 -12.99
CA PRO A 96 40.79 1.80 -11.74
C PRO A 96 42.19 2.44 -11.60
N GLU A 97 43.23 1.76 -12.08
CA GLU A 97 44.62 2.25 -12.06
C GLU A 97 44.84 3.53 -12.89
N ASP A 98 44.16 3.65 -14.02
CA ASP A 98 44.32 4.77 -14.95
C ASP A 98 43.69 6.06 -14.43
N VAL A 99 42.75 5.94 -13.49
CA VAL A 99 41.99 7.07 -12.95
C VAL A 99 42.26 7.39 -11.49
N ARG A 100 43.08 6.58 -10.81
CA ARG A 100 43.39 6.77 -9.38
C ARG A 100 43.99 8.14 -9.08
N PHE A 101 44.91 8.60 -9.92
CA PHE A 101 45.63 9.87 -9.70
C PHE A 101 44.75 11.12 -9.74
N TYR A 102 43.51 11.05 -10.29
CA TYR A 102 42.58 12.17 -10.22
C TYR A 102 42.09 12.40 -8.79
N PHE A 103 41.98 11.35 -7.98
CA PHE A 103 41.45 11.43 -6.62
C PHE A 103 42.49 11.95 -5.62
N ASP A 104 43.78 11.96 -5.98
CA ASP A 104 44.85 12.63 -5.23
C ASP A 104 44.58 14.15 -5.08
N TYR A 105 43.66 14.71 -5.87
CA TYR A 105 43.15 16.07 -5.70
C TYR A 105 42.66 16.37 -4.29
N PHE A 106 42.07 15.38 -3.61
CA PHE A 106 41.53 15.53 -2.27
C PHE A 106 42.55 15.29 -1.15
N ASP A 107 43.78 14.87 -1.48
CA ASP A 107 44.88 14.76 -0.51
C ASP A 107 45.70 16.07 -0.42
N ARG A 108 45.33 17.11 -1.17
CA ARG A 108 45.95 18.43 -1.13
C ARG A 108 45.60 19.15 0.17
N THR A 109 46.53 19.96 0.69
CA THR A 109 46.28 20.77 1.91
C THR A 109 45.86 22.21 1.59
N ASP A 110 46.03 22.65 0.35
CA ASP A 110 45.63 23.97 -0.14
C ASP A 110 44.20 24.00 -0.69
N ASN A 111 43.58 25.19 -0.69
CA ASN A 111 42.27 25.47 -1.29
C ASN A 111 41.13 24.55 -0.81
N GLN A 112 40.98 24.38 0.51
CA GLN A 112 39.93 23.54 1.11
C GLN A 112 38.51 23.88 0.62
N ASP A 113 38.21 25.15 0.37
CA ASP A 113 36.90 25.57 -0.17
C ASP A 113 36.63 25.00 -1.58
N ASP A 114 37.66 24.96 -2.42
CA ASP A 114 37.54 24.39 -3.77
C ASP A 114 37.44 22.87 -3.70
N GLN A 115 38.15 22.22 -2.77
CA GLN A 115 37.99 20.78 -2.52
C GLN A 115 36.58 20.44 -2.06
N ALA A 116 36.04 21.19 -1.10
CA ALA A 116 34.67 21.03 -0.63
C ALA A 116 33.69 21.19 -1.81
N TYR A 117 33.84 22.24 -2.63
CA TYR A 117 33.00 22.45 -3.80
C TYR A 117 33.07 21.29 -4.82
N VAL A 118 34.28 20.83 -5.15
CA VAL A 118 34.51 19.71 -6.07
C VAL A 118 33.93 18.41 -5.52
N ALA A 119 34.12 18.14 -4.23
CA ALA A 119 33.58 16.98 -3.55
C ALA A 119 32.05 16.99 -3.64
N GLN A 120 31.38 18.12 -3.42
CA GLN A 120 29.93 18.22 -3.50
C GLN A 120 29.38 17.80 -4.88
N ILE A 121 30.00 18.26 -5.97
CA ILE A 121 29.60 17.92 -7.34
C ILE A 121 29.79 16.41 -7.60
N MET A 122 30.91 15.84 -7.14
CA MET A 122 31.18 14.41 -7.27
C MET A 122 30.18 13.57 -6.48
N LEU A 123 29.92 13.95 -5.22
CA LEU A 123 29.01 13.24 -4.32
C LEU A 123 27.56 13.27 -4.81
N ASP A 124 27.10 14.41 -5.35
CA ASP A 124 25.76 14.49 -5.95
C ASP A 124 25.59 13.48 -7.09
N GLN A 125 26.62 13.34 -7.95
CA GLN A 125 26.58 12.36 -9.03
C GLN A 125 26.60 10.91 -8.52
N LEU A 126 27.34 10.63 -7.45
CA LEU A 126 27.42 9.30 -6.84
C LEU A 126 26.13 8.91 -6.11
N ILE A 127 25.40 9.88 -5.54
CA ILE A 127 24.08 9.65 -4.96
C ILE A 127 23.06 9.29 -6.07
N GLU A 128 23.15 9.94 -7.23
CA GLU A 128 22.30 9.64 -8.39
C GLU A 128 22.63 8.29 -9.06
N GLN A 129 23.85 7.79 -8.89
CA GLN A 129 24.36 6.58 -9.55
C GLN A 129 24.94 5.61 -8.50
N PRO A 130 24.10 4.75 -7.89
CA PRO A 130 24.47 3.93 -6.74
C PRO A 130 25.43 2.77 -7.06
N GLU A 131 25.58 2.41 -8.33
CA GLU A 131 26.54 1.39 -8.77
C GLU A 131 27.90 2.03 -9.06
N TRP A 132 28.85 1.85 -8.13
CA TRP A 132 30.21 2.37 -8.26
C TRP A 132 31.13 1.32 -8.86
N VAL A 133 31.80 1.65 -9.96
CA VAL A 133 32.69 0.72 -10.66
C VAL A 133 34.09 0.69 -10.04
N LEU A 134 34.51 1.79 -9.41
CA LEU A 134 35.86 1.92 -8.83
C LEU A 134 35.89 1.39 -7.38
N PRO A 135 36.62 0.30 -7.09
CA PRO A 135 36.58 -0.35 -5.78
C PRO A 135 37.18 0.49 -4.64
N TYR A 136 38.11 1.41 -4.95
CA TYR A 136 38.72 2.29 -3.93
C TYR A 136 37.88 3.54 -3.62
N LEU A 137 36.78 3.78 -4.35
CA LEU A 137 35.98 4.99 -4.22
C LEU A 137 35.33 5.15 -2.84
N PRO A 138 34.81 4.09 -2.17
CA PRO A 138 34.31 4.22 -0.80
C PRO A 138 35.33 4.79 0.18
N LYS A 139 36.61 4.40 0.06
CA LYS A 139 37.71 4.93 0.87
C LYS A 139 38.01 6.41 0.58
N VAL A 140 37.86 6.84 -0.68
CA VAL A 140 37.95 8.27 -1.03
C VAL A 140 36.79 9.03 -0.40
N VAL A 141 35.56 8.51 -0.53
CA VAL A 141 34.36 9.15 0.01
C VAL A 141 34.38 9.22 1.55
N SER A 142 34.93 8.23 2.25
CA SER A 142 35.09 8.33 3.71
C SER A 142 36.10 9.40 4.13
N LYS A 143 37.18 9.62 3.36
CA LYS A 143 38.08 10.77 3.57
C LYS A 143 37.35 12.10 3.33
N LEU A 144 36.51 12.17 2.29
CA LEU A 144 35.70 13.36 1.99
C LEU A 144 34.70 13.69 3.10
N ALA A 145 34.30 12.71 3.91
CA ALA A 145 33.49 12.99 5.08
C ALA A 145 34.21 13.85 6.14
N MET A 146 35.53 14.02 6.04
CA MET A 146 36.33 14.91 6.88
C MET A 146 36.54 16.29 6.25
N VAL A 147 36.03 16.53 5.04
CA VAL A 147 36.16 17.82 4.35
C VAL A 147 35.00 18.74 4.78
N PRO A 148 35.27 20.01 5.17
CA PRO A 148 34.24 20.95 5.62
C PRO A 148 33.03 21.03 4.68
N GLY A 149 31.84 20.75 5.22
CA GLY A 149 30.57 20.79 4.49
C GLY A 149 30.26 19.55 3.63
N ALA A 150 31.19 18.60 3.49
CA ALA A 150 31.01 17.38 2.69
C ALA A 150 30.61 16.14 3.50
N THR A 151 30.64 16.20 4.83
CA THR A 151 30.32 15.08 5.75
C THR A 151 28.99 14.40 5.42
N ASN A 152 27.89 15.16 5.44
CA ASN A 152 26.54 14.60 5.26
C ASN A 152 26.35 13.99 3.87
N LYS A 153 26.83 14.66 2.81
CA LYS A 153 26.74 14.13 1.45
C LYS A 153 27.62 12.90 1.23
N SER A 154 28.78 12.84 1.88
CA SER A 154 29.66 11.66 1.81
C SER A 154 28.99 10.44 2.42
N VAL A 155 28.38 10.61 3.59
CA VAL A 155 27.58 9.54 4.24
C VAL A 155 26.37 9.16 3.38
N GLN A 156 25.66 10.13 2.80
CA GLN A 156 24.53 9.84 1.90
C GLN A 156 24.96 9.06 0.65
N ALA A 157 26.09 9.43 0.03
CA ALA A 157 26.64 8.71 -1.11
C ALA A 157 27.00 7.27 -0.73
N LEU A 158 27.69 7.05 0.38
CA LEU A 158 28.02 5.71 0.88
C LEU A 158 26.76 4.87 1.17
N LYS A 159 25.72 5.48 1.75
CA LYS A 159 24.43 4.81 2.02
C LYS A 159 23.66 4.45 0.75
N ALA A 160 23.81 5.24 -0.31
CA ALA A 160 23.18 4.99 -1.60
C ALA A 160 23.90 3.91 -2.40
N CYS A 161 25.20 3.69 -2.16
CA CYS A 161 26.01 2.72 -2.89
C CYS A 161 25.47 1.29 -2.76
N THR A 162 25.31 0.61 -3.90
CA THR A 162 24.84 -0.79 -3.99
C THR A 162 25.92 -1.77 -4.43
N SER A 163 27.14 -1.31 -4.71
CA SER A 163 28.29 -2.14 -5.08
C SER A 163 29.45 -1.97 -4.09
N ASN A 164 30.48 -2.83 -4.20
CA ASN A 164 31.67 -2.83 -3.32
C ASN A 164 31.29 -2.83 -1.82
N VAL A 165 30.34 -3.68 -1.43
CA VAL A 165 29.70 -3.65 -0.11
C VAL A 165 30.73 -3.68 1.03
N THR A 166 31.77 -4.52 0.93
CA THR A 166 32.85 -4.57 1.93
C THR A 166 33.54 -3.22 2.11
N ASP A 167 33.99 -2.59 1.03
CA ASP A 167 34.68 -1.29 1.06
C ASP A 167 33.76 -0.17 1.57
N VAL A 168 32.47 -0.22 1.23
CA VAL A 168 31.45 0.73 1.73
C VAL A 168 31.25 0.59 3.24
N VAL A 169 31.16 -0.65 3.75
CA VAL A 169 31.02 -0.90 5.19
C VAL A 169 32.29 -0.48 5.93
N GLU A 170 33.49 -0.74 5.38
CA GLU A 170 34.76 -0.27 5.95
C GLU A 170 34.84 1.28 5.97
N ALA A 171 34.41 1.92 4.87
CA ALA A 171 34.32 3.37 4.76
C ALA A 171 33.37 3.98 5.80
N LEU A 172 32.16 3.45 5.94
CA LEU A 172 31.19 3.89 6.96
C LEU A 172 31.68 3.62 8.39
N THR A 173 32.39 2.51 8.61
CA THR A 173 33.07 2.22 9.89
C THR A 173 34.08 3.31 10.24
N SER A 174 34.89 3.71 9.26
CA SER A 174 35.89 4.78 9.44
C SER A 174 35.23 6.12 9.78
N VAL A 175 34.11 6.46 9.12
CA VAL A 175 33.34 7.67 9.45
C VAL A 175 32.78 7.60 10.86
N LEU A 176 32.18 6.46 11.27
CA LEU A 176 31.68 6.28 12.64
C LEU A 176 32.79 6.41 13.70
N GLN A 177 33.97 5.87 13.44
CA GLN A 177 35.14 6.01 14.32
C GLN A 177 35.56 7.48 14.46
N ALA A 178 35.56 8.23 13.36
CA ALA A 178 35.84 9.67 13.38
C ALA A 178 34.76 10.45 14.15
N SER A 179 33.48 10.20 13.89
CA SER A 179 32.35 10.79 14.64
C SER A 179 32.43 10.58 16.14
N ARG A 180 32.83 9.38 16.52
CA ARG A 180 33.00 8.98 17.90
C ARG A 180 34.20 9.64 18.57
N LEU A 181 35.29 9.87 17.84
CA LEU A 181 36.42 10.66 18.33
C LEU A 181 36.02 12.14 18.46
N ALA A 182 35.32 12.68 17.46
CA ALA A 182 34.78 14.04 17.49
C ALA A 182 33.89 14.28 18.72
N PHE A 183 33.02 13.34 19.07
CA PHE A 183 32.17 13.43 20.28
C PHE A 183 32.94 13.52 21.60
N ARG A 184 34.18 13.02 21.65
CA ARG A 184 35.04 13.10 22.83
C ARG A 184 35.84 14.39 22.91
N THR A 185 35.87 15.19 21.85
CA THR A 185 36.59 16.48 21.84
C THR A 185 35.83 17.51 22.68
N ASP A 186 36.56 18.43 23.33
CA ASP A 186 35.96 19.47 24.18
C ASP A 186 35.01 20.35 23.34
N PRO A 187 33.72 20.50 23.73
CA PRO A 187 32.77 21.37 23.02
C PRO A 187 33.21 22.85 22.93
N LYS A 188 34.24 23.26 23.69
CA LYS A 188 34.86 24.59 23.64
C LYS A 188 35.87 24.76 22.50
N LEU A 189 36.31 23.69 21.84
CA LEU A 189 37.15 23.80 20.64
C LEU A 189 36.37 24.55 19.55
N ASN A 190 37.04 25.55 18.99
CA ASN A 190 36.50 26.71 18.29
C ASN A 190 35.39 26.37 17.26
N LYS A 191 34.12 26.63 17.61
CA LYS A 191 32.95 26.39 16.75
C LYS A 191 32.96 27.22 15.45
N GLU A 192 33.79 28.26 15.40
CA GLU A 192 33.78 29.25 14.30
C GLU A 192 34.74 28.91 13.14
N GLY A 193 35.44 27.78 13.18
CA GLY A 193 36.34 27.32 12.11
C GLY A 193 35.76 26.26 11.17
N THR A 194 36.43 26.02 10.05
CA THR A 194 36.16 24.91 9.11
C THR A 194 36.22 23.55 9.81
N ASP A 195 37.23 23.33 10.67
CA ASP A 195 37.35 22.12 11.49
C ASP A 195 36.22 21.98 12.51
N GLY A 196 35.77 23.09 13.10
CA GLY A 196 34.63 23.12 14.01
C GLY A 196 33.33 22.66 13.33
N ARG A 197 33.14 23.01 12.05
CA ARG A 197 32.00 22.53 11.24
C ARG A 197 32.09 21.04 10.97
N VAL A 198 33.28 20.51 10.61
CA VAL A 198 33.48 19.07 10.41
C VAL A 198 33.18 18.30 11.69
N LEU A 199 33.70 18.76 12.83
CA LEU A 199 33.42 18.16 14.13
C LEU A 199 31.92 18.19 14.46
N ALA A 200 31.23 19.31 14.22
CA ALA A 200 29.80 19.43 14.45
C ALA A 200 28.99 18.46 13.56
N ASP A 201 29.32 18.37 12.27
CA ASP A 201 28.67 17.43 11.34
C ASP A 201 28.93 15.98 11.76
N LEU A 202 30.16 15.64 12.13
CA LEU A 202 30.53 14.31 12.60
C LEU A 202 29.84 13.93 13.90
N ILE A 203 29.71 14.88 14.84
CA ILE A 203 28.93 14.69 16.08
C ILE A 203 27.44 14.52 15.77
N SER A 204 26.91 15.18 14.73
CA SER A 204 25.50 15.00 14.37
C SER A 204 25.19 13.55 13.97
N LEU A 205 26.14 12.85 13.33
CA LEU A 205 25.98 11.46 12.87
C LEU A 205 25.75 10.44 14.00
N ILE A 206 26.15 10.74 15.23
CA ILE A 206 25.92 9.87 16.40
C ILE A 206 24.65 10.22 17.19
N SER A 207 23.90 11.23 16.73
CA SER A 207 22.54 11.45 17.18
C SER A 207 21.69 10.23 16.83
N PHE A 208 20.70 9.91 17.68
CA PHE A 208 19.92 8.67 17.53
C PHE A 208 19.33 8.50 16.13
N GLY A 209 18.75 9.56 15.56
CA GLY A 209 18.12 9.53 14.23
C GLY A 209 19.11 9.21 13.11
N GLN A 210 20.18 9.99 12.98
CA GLN A 210 21.17 9.80 11.90
C GLN A 210 21.95 8.48 12.05
N PHE A 211 22.29 8.11 13.29
CA PHE A 211 22.98 6.86 13.56
C PHE A 211 22.13 5.65 13.17
N THR A 212 20.86 5.64 13.59
CA THR A 212 19.90 4.58 13.25
C THR A 212 19.70 4.49 11.74
N GLU A 213 19.59 5.62 11.06
CA GLU A 213 19.43 5.67 9.60
C GLU A 213 20.66 5.11 8.87
N LEU A 214 21.87 5.41 9.37
CA LEU A 214 23.13 4.88 8.85
C LEU A 214 23.22 3.35 9.03
N VAL A 215 22.98 2.84 10.23
CA VAL A 215 23.02 1.39 10.51
C VAL A 215 21.96 0.65 9.70
N ASN A 216 20.74 1.19 9.59
CA ASN A 216 19.69 0.60 8.77
C ASN A 216 20.01 0.65 7.28
N ALA A 217 20.73 1.66 6.79
CA ALA A 217 21.21 1.67 5.41
C ALA A 217 22.21 0.53 5.17
N VAL A 218 23.16 0.31 6.09
CA VAL A 218 24.08 -0.84 6.03
C VAL A 218 23.33 -2.17 6.08
N ALA A 219 22.34 -2.31 6.97
CA ALA A 219 21.54 -3.53 7.09
C ALA A 219 20.68 -3.85 5.84
N ARG A 220 20.41 -2.85 4.99
CA ARG A 220 19.71 -3.01 3.70
C ARG A 220 20.64 -3.38 2.54
N MET A 221 21.95 -3.23 2.70
CA MET A 221 22.93 -3.68 1.70
C MET A 221 22.96 -5.22 1.63
N SER A 222 23.53 -5.76 0.56
CA SER A 222 23.82 -7.19 0.40
C SER A 222 24.97 -7.62 1.29
N LEU A 223 24.76 -7.63 2.60
CA LEU A 223 25.78 -7.95 3.62
C LEU A 223 26.29 -9.40 3.55
N GLU A 224 25.61 -10.27 2.81
CA GLU A 224 26.12 -11.57 2.39
C GLU A 224 27.41 -11.48 1.53
N GLU A 225 27.58 -10.40 0.77
CA GLU A 225 28.78 -10.11 -0.05
C GLU A 225 29.88 -9.39 0.74
N CYS A 226 29.55 -8.87 1.93
CA CYS A 226 30.52 -8.19 2.79
C CYS A 226 31.52 -9.20 3.38
N ASP A 227 32.78 -8.82 3.57
CA ASP A 227 33.70 -9.62 4.37
C ASP A 227 33.21 -9.70 5.85
N PRO A 228 33.09 -10.90 6.45
CA PRO A 228 32.61 -11.04 7.82
C PRO A 228 33.44 -10.27 8.86
N ALA A 229 34.77 -10.17 8.69
CA ALA A 229 35.63 -9.47 9.65
C ALA A 229 35.42 -7.94 9.56
N THR A 230 35.22 -7.42 8.34
CA THR A 230 34.82 -6.02 8.12
C THR A 230 33.46 -5.72 8.76
N LEU A 231 32.44 -6.56 8.54
CA LEU A 231 31.12 -6.39 9.17
C LEU A 231 31.19 -6.47 10.70
N LYS A 232 31.99 -7.39 11.27
CA LYS A 232 32.23 -7.44 12.72
C LYS A 232 32.89 -6.16 13.26
N THR A 233 33.80 -5.55 12.50
CA THR A 233 34.44 -4.29 12.90
C THR A 233 33.44 -3.14 12.92
N PHE A 234 32.55 -3.07 11.91
CA PHE A 234 31.42 -2.14 11.90
C PHE A 234 30.51 -2.35 13.13
N LEU A 235 30.08 -3.58 13.36
CA LEU A 235 29.22 -3.93 14.50
C LEU A 235 29.86 -3.59 15.85
N ARG A 236 31.19 -3.73 15.98
CA ARG A 236 31.92 -3.36 17.19
C ARG A 236 31.74 -1.87 17.52
N GLU A 237 31.80 -0.99 16.53
CA GLU A 237 31.52 0.44 16.74
C GLU A 237 30.04 0.71 17.02
N VAL A 238 29.13 -0.02 16.38
CA VAL A 238 27.68 0.12 16.63
C VAL A 238 27.34 -0.27 18.06
N PHE A 239 27.82 -1.42 18.53
CA PHE A 239 27.60 -1.87 19.91
C PHE A 239 28.26 -0.96 20.93
N ARG A 240 29.44 -0.39 20.62
CA ARG A 240 30.06 0.58 21.54
C ARG A 240 29.17 1.79 21.77
N ARG A 241 28.44 2.24 20.75
CA ARG A 241 27.45 3.33 20.89
C ARG A 241 26.27 2.90 21.76
N TRP A 242 25.77 1.68 21.56
CA TRP A 242 24.72 1.10 22.41
C TRP A 242 25.15 0.96 23.87
N GLU A 243 26.32 0.39 24.15
CA GLU A 243 26.87 0.22 25.51
C GLU A 243 27.04 1.56 26.22
N GLN A 244 27.48 2.59 25.50
CA GLN A 244 27.51 3.96 26.00
C GLN A 244 26.12 4.49 26.36
N ALA A 245 25.13 4.24 25.51
CA ALA A 245 23.74 4.64 25.75
C ALA A 245 23.16 3.92 26.97
N VAL A 246 23.47 2.63 27.17
CA VAL A 246 23.07 1.87 28.36
C VAL A 246 23.71 2.47 29.62
N THR A 247 25.03 2.70 29.59
CA THR A 247 25.78 3.25 30.74
C THR A 247 25.28 4.64 31.14
N SER A 248 24.83 5.44 30.16
CA SER A 248 24.28 6.78 30.41
C SER A 248 22.77 6.81 30.68
N ASN A 249 22.10 5.64 30.79
CA ASN A 249 20.63 5.55 30.89
C ASN A 249 19.88 6.35 29.79
N ASP A 250 20.41 6.33 28.57
CA ASP A 250 19.75 6.96 27.41
C ASP A 250 18.49 6.16 27.05
N ASN A 251 17.35 6.85 26.98
CA ASN A 251 16.06 6.26 26.60
C ASN A 251 16.09 5.58 25.22
N ASN A 252 17.06 5.93 24.37
CA ASN A 252 17.24 5.36 23.03
C ASN A 252 18.11 4.08 22.99
N ALA A 253 18.64 3.61 24.13
CA ALA A 253 19.49 2.41 24.18
C ALA A 253 18.85 1.20 23.48
N LYS A 254 17.54 0.99 23.68
CA LYS A 254 16.77 -0.08 23.01
C LYS A 254 16.78 0.05 21.49
N GLY A 255 16.69 1.28 20.97
CA GLY A 255 16.72 1.55 19.53
C GLY A 255 18.09 1.24 18.92
N TYR A 256 19.17 1.66 19.58
CA TYR A 256 20.53 1.34 19.12
C TYR A 256 20.78 -0.18 19.05
N PHE A 257 20.33 -0.92 20.06
CA PHE A 257 20.46 -2.38 20.08
C PHE A 257 19.69 -3.06 18.94
N SER A 258 18.44 -2.63 18.71
CA SER A 258 17.63 -3.15 17.59
C SER A 258 18.29 -2.92 16.23
N CYS A 259 18.95 -1.77 16.04
CA CYS A 259 19.70 -1.48 14.82
C CYS A 259 20.96 -2.34 14.70
N ALA A 260 21.67 -2.55 15.81
CA ALA A 260 22.83 -3.43 15.83
C ALA A 260 22.45 -4.86 15.43
N LEU A 261 21.34 -5.38 15.97
CA LEU A 261 20.81 -6.70 15.65
C LEU A 261 20.43 -6.84 14.17
N SER A 262 19.82 -5.82 13.55
CA SER A 262 19.40 -5.90 12.15
C SER A 262 20.57 -6.12 11.18
N ALA A 263 21.77 -5.62 11.52
CA ALA A 263 23.01 -5.92 10.82
C ALA A 263 23.69 -7.20 11.33
N TRP A 264 23.68 -7.48 12.64
CA TRP A 264 24.38 -8.63 13.22
C TRP A 264 23.82 -9.98 12.74
N VAL A 265 22.49 -10.09 12.63
CA VAL A 265 21.87 -11.34 12.12
C VAL A 265 22.36 -11.70 10.71
N LYS A 266 22.87 -10.74 9.92
CA LYS A 266 23.43 -10.99 8.58
C LYS A 266 24.78 -11.75 8.57
N LEU A 267 25.42 -11.92 9.73
CA LEU A 267 26.54 -12.85 9.87
C LEU A 267 26.09 -14.32 9.84
N LEU A 268 24.81 -14.61 10.06
CA LEU A 268 24.24 -15.93 9.86
C LEU A 268 24.00 -16.13 8.36
N ARG A 269 24.93 -16.83 7.69
CA ARG A 269 24.89 -17.08 6.23
C ARG A 269 24.53 -18.54 5.91
N PRO A 270 23.77 -18.82 4.83
CA PRO A 270 23.49 -20.19 4.39
C PRO A 270 24.76 -21.06 4.28
N GLY A 271 24.67 -22.33 4.63
CA GLY A 271 25.78 -23.30 4.57
C GLY A 271 26.85 -23.18 5.66
N GLN A 272 26.72 -22.24 6.61
CA GLN A 272 27.75 -21.95 7.63
C GLN A 272 27.31 -22.32 9.05
N TYR A 273 26.89 -23.58 9.26
CA TYR A 273 26.38 -24.06 10.56
C TYR A 273 27.25 -23.72 11.77
N ASN A 274 28.56 -24.01 11.70
CA ASN A 274 29.49 -23.75 12.80
C ASN A 274 29.56 -22.25 13.12
N THR A 275 29.52 -21.40 12.09
CA THR A 275 29.49 -19.95 12.27
C THR A 275 28.21 -19.52 12.96
N TRP A 276 27.05 -20.12 12.67
CA TRP A 276 25.81 -19.77 13.36
C TRP A 276 25.91 -19.98 14.86
N VAL A 277 26.44 -21.13 15.30
CA VAL A 277 26.61 -21.43 16.72
C VAL A 277 27.52 -20.40 17.38
N THR A 278 28.69 -20.14 16.81
CA THR A 278 29.64 -19.16 17.37
C THR A 278 29.09 -17.73 17.39
N GLU A 279 28.42 -17.28 16.33
CA GLU A 279 27.82 -15.94 16.31
C GLU A 279 26.67 -15.80 17.31
N LEU A 280 25.83 -16.83 17.47
CA LEU A 280 24.73 -16.82 18.43
C LEU A 280 25.22 -16.87 19.88
N GLU A 281 26.31 -17.58 20.16
CA GLU A 281 26.98 -17.53 21.46
C GLU A 281 27.60 -16.15 21.73
N GLU A 282 28.18 -15.49 20.71
CA GLU A 282 28.68 -14.11 20.83
C GLU A 282 27.53 -13.12 21.09
N MET A 283 26.40 -13.28 20.39
CA MET A 283 25.15 -12.52 20.63
C MET A 283 24.62 -12.71 22.04
N GLU A 284 24.54 -13.96 22.49
CA GLU A 284 24.06 -14.32 23.82
C GLU A 284 24.96 -13.70 24.89
N LYS A 285 26.28 -13.92 24.82
CA LYS A 285 27.25 -13.38 25.77
C LYS A 285 27.17 -11.86 25.86
N ARG A 286 27.16 -11.16 24.72
CA ARG A 286 27.16 -9.69 24.72
C ARG A 286 25.86 -9.10 25.25
N THR A 287 24.73 -9.74 24.95
CA THR A 287 23.42 -9.36 25.48
C THR A 287 23.35 -9.62 26.98
N PHE A 288 23.99 -10.68 27.48
CA PHE A 288 24.12 -10.96 28.91
C PHE A 288 24.94 -9.88 29.63
N ASP A 289 26.09 -9.52 29.06
CA ASP A 289 27.03 -8.60 29.72
C ASP A 289 26.50 -7.16 29.82
N ASN A 290 25.69 -6.70 28.85
CA ASN A 290 25.31 -5.29 28.72
C ASN A 290 23.80 -5.03 28.53
N GLY A 291 22.99 -6.08 28.35
CA GLY A 291 21.58 -5.96 27.98
C GLY A 291 20.63 -5.89 29.18
N SER A 292 19.43 -5.38 28.92
CA SER A 292 18.29 -5.50 29.82
C SER A 292 17.48 -6.77 29.50
N VAL A 293 16.50 -7.11 30.34
CA VAL A 293 15.55 -8.22 30.07
C VAL A 293 14.90 -8.08 28.70
N GLU A 294 14.53 -6.86 28.29
CA GLU A 294 13.93 -6.59 26.98
C GLU A 294 14.90 -6.80 25.81
N SER A 295 16.22 -6.68 26.05
CA SER A 295 17.23 -6.89 25.00
C SER A 295 17.20 -8.34 24.51
N TRP A 296 16.94 -9.32 25.38
CA TRP A 296 16.72 -10.71 24.99
C TRP A 296 15.53 -10.89 24.05
N GLY A 297 14.43 -10.17 24.31
CA GLY A 297 13.26 -10.15 23.43
C GLY A 297 13.57 -9.57 22.06
N GLN A 298 14.33 -8.47 22.00
CA GLN A 298 14.75 -7.85 20.74
C GLN A 298 15.67 -8.78 19.92
N MET A 299 16.59 -9.48 20.58
CA MET A 299 17.47 -10.47 19.94
C MET A 299 16.67 -11.63 19.35
N ALA A 300 15.78 -12.23 20.14
CA ALA A 300 14.92 -13.32 19.67
C ALA A 300 14.00 -12.89 18.53
N GLN A 301 13.44 -11.67 18.59
CA GLN A 301 12.64 -11.09 17.52
C GLN A 301 13.43 -10.92 16.23
N ALA A 302 14.65 -10.38 16.31
CA ALA A 302 15.51 -10.18 15.15
C ALA A 302 15.87 -11.52 14.47
N LEU A 303 16.17 -12.55 15.27
CA LEU A 303 16.47 -13.89 14.77
C LEU A 303 15.24 -14.55 14.13
N ALA A 304 14.09 -14.50 14.79
CA ALA A 304 12.84 -15.05 14.27
C ALA A 304 12.36 -14.35 12.99
N GLY A 305 12.64 -13.05 12.87
CA GLY A 305 12.40 -12.27 11.67
C GLY A 305 13.34 -12.60 10.52
N TYR A 306 14.62 -12.83 10.81
CA TYR A 306 15.64 -13.00 9.78
C TYR A 306 15.78 -14.44 9.26
N ALA A 307 15.71 -15.46 10.13
CA ALA A 307 15.98 -16.84 9.73
C ALA A 307 15.12 -17.32 8.55
N PRO A 308 13.80 -17.04 8.49
CA PRO A 308 12.98 -17.42 7.33
C PRO A 308 13.37 -16.75 6.00
N ASP A 309 14.02 -15.58 6.06
CA ASP A 309 14.43 -14.80 4.89
C ASP A 309 15.82 -15.20 4.35
N MET A 310 16.52 -16.11 5.02
CA MET A 310 17.88 -16.55 4.65
C MET A 310 17.93 -17.40 3.38
N GLY A 311 16.80 -17.94 2.91
CA GLY A 311 16.77 -18.83 1.74
C GLY A 311 17.47 -20.16 1.99
N LEU A 312 17.31 -20.73 3.20
CA LEU A 312 17.88 -22.02 3.60
C LEU A 312 17.22 -23.19 2.87
N SER A 313 18.01 -24.22 2.54
CA SER A 313 17.47 -25.52 2.15
C SER A 313 16.75 -26.20 3.32
N PRO A 314 15.91 -27.25 3.09
CA PRO A 314 15.22 -27.94 4.17
C PRO A 314 16.15 -28.47 5.27
N ASP A 315 17.29 -29.08 4.89
CA ASP A 315 18.26 -29.62 5.86
C ASP A 315 18.95 -28.49 6.66
N GLU A 316 19.31 -27.40 5.99
CA GLU A 316 19.88 -26.22 6.65
C GLU A 316 18.87 -25.52 7.55
N TRP A 317 17.59 -25.53 7.17
CA TRP A 317 16.50 -24.99 7.97
C TRP A 317 16.32 -25.78 9.27
N ASP A 318 16.31 -27.11 9.20
CA ASP A 318 16.25 -27.97 10.38
C ASP A 318 17.46 -27.75 11.30
N GLN A 319 18.65 -27.59 10.72
CA GLN A 319 19.85 -27.24 11.48
C GLN A 319 19.73 -25.86 12.15
N MET A 320 19.24 -24.84 11.43
CA MET A 320 19.02 -23.50 11.97
C MET A 320 18.01 -23.52 13.13
N LEU A 321 16.89 -24.24 12.97
CA LEU A 321 15.90 -24.44 14.03
C LEU A 321 16.51 -25.12 15.25
N GLN A 322 17.34 -26.16 15.06
CA GLN A 322 18.01 -26.83 16.16
C GLN A 322 18.91 -25.88 16.97
N VAL A 323 19.67 -25.00 16.29
CA VAL A 323 20.54 -24.03 16.96
C VAL A 323 19.72 -22.96 17.68
N LEU A 324 18.69 -22.40 17.03
CA LEU A 324 17.81 -21.40 17.61
C LEU A 324 17.00 -21.95 18.79
N ARG A 325 16.54 -23.22 18.73
CA ARG A 325 15.97 -23.93 19.87
C ARG A 325 16.94 -23.95 21.03
N GLY A 326 18.18 -24.37 20.79
CA GLY A 326 19.21 -24.45 21.83
C GLY A 326 19.39 -23.11 22.55
N LEU A 327 19.44 -22.02 21.79
CA LEU A 327 19.46 -20.67 22.34
C LEU A 327 18.18 -20.35 23.13
N PHE A 328 16.99 -20.52 22.54
CA PHE A 328 15.72 -20.17 23.19
C PHE A 328 15.48 -20.95 24.47
N VAL A 329 15.85 -22.23 24.51
CA VAL A 329 15.84 -23.05 25.72
C VAL A 329 16.75 -22.45 26.79
N ARG A 330 18.00 -22.11 26.48
CA ARG A 330 18.92 -21.46 27.43
C ARG A 330 18.38 -20.12 27.94
N LEU A 331 17.77 -19.32 27.07
CA LEU A 331 17.15 -18.05 27.48
C LEU A 331 16.00 -18.27 28.46
N LEU A 332 15.11 -19.22 28.17
CA LEU A 332 13.95 -19.55 29.00
C LEU A 332 14.34 -20.18 30.35
N ASP A 333 15.39 -20.98 30.37
CA ASP A 333 15.84 -21.70 31.56
C ASP A 333 16.85 -20.88 32.39
N GLY A 334 17.45 -19.84 31.79
CA GLY A 334 18.39 -18.90 32.41
C GLY A 334 17.79 -17.49 32.62
N PRO A 335 18.20 -16.47 31.83
CA PRO A 335 17.90 -15.06 32.11
C PRO A 335 16.41 -14.67 32.10
N LEU A 336 15.55 -15.44 31.43
CA LEU A 336 14.10 -15.23 31.39
C LEU A 336 13.32 -16.13 32.36
N ARG A 337 14.00 -16.84 33.26
CA ARG A 337 13.34 -17.61 34.32
C ARG A 337 12.66 -16.64 35.28
N VAL A 338 11.34 -16.79 35.42
CA VAL A 338 10.54 -16.02 36.37
C VAL A 338 10.76 -16.59 37.76
N ASN A 339 11.16 -15.72 38.71
CA ASN A 339 11.46 -16.14 40.07
C ASN A 339 10.14 -16.26 40.86
N THR A 340 9.75 -17.50 41.17
CA THR A 340 8.57 -17.82 41.97
C THR A 340 8.84 -17.85 43.46
N ASP A 341 10.10 -18.00 43.87
CA ASP A 341 10.51 -18.24 45.26
C ASP A 341 10.30 -17.00 46.15
N ALA A 342 10.29 -15.81 45.56
CA ALA A 342 9.94 -14.57 46.26
C ALA A 342 8.47 -14.58 46.76
N ALA A 343 7.57 -15.30 46.08
CA ALA A 343 6.20 -15.49 46.56
C ALA A 343 6.14 -16.43 47.78
N GLU A 344 7.08 -17.37 47.89
CA GLU A 344 7.14 -18.37 48.96
C GLU A 344 7.82 -17.81 50.23
N ASN A 345 8.82 -16.97 50.09
CA ASN A 345 9.63 -16.46 51.21
C ASN A 345 9.00 -15.31 52.02
N LYS A 346 7.71 -14.98 51.82
CA LYS A 346 6.92 -13.96 52.56
C LYS A 346 7.56 -12.56 52.72
N THR A 347 8.68 -12.29 52.05
CA THR A 347 9.36 -11.00 52.14
C THR A 347 8.74 -10.08 51.09
N PRO A 348 8.32 -8.84 51.42
CA PRO A 348 7.72 -7.96 50.43
C PRO A 348 8.71 -7.67 49.30
N ALA A 349 8.41 -8.16 48.09
CA ALA A 349 9.19 -7.80 46.92
C ALA A 349 9.12 -6.29 46.69
N ASP A 350 10.28 -5.65 46.49
CA ASP A 350 10.32 -4.25 46.10
C ASP A 350 9.70 -4.05 44.70
N ASP A 351 9.31 -2.82 44.38
CA ASP A 351 8.60 -2.54 43.13
C ASP A 351 9.52 -2.70 41.90
N THR A 352 10.83 -2.59 42.09
CA THR A 352 11.85 -2.85 41.05
C THR A 352 11.84 -4.32 40.64
N PHE A 353 11.87 -5.24 41.60
CA PHE A 353 11.81 -6.68 41.38
C PHE A 353 10.50 -7.09 40.72
N LYS A 354 9.35 -6.54 41.19
CA LYS A 354 8.04 -6.82 40.56
C LYS A 354 8.03 -6.38 39.09
N LYS A 355 8.54 -5.17 38.80
CA LYS A 355 8.60 -4.64 37.43
C LYS A 355 9.51 -5.49 36.55
N GLU A 356 10.69 -5.85 37.04
CA GLU A 356 11.65 -6.67 36.29
C GLU A 356 11.12 -8.09 36.06
N ASN A 357 10.50 -8.72 37.06
CA ASN A 357 9.88 -10.03 36.93
C ASN A 357 8.68 -10.00 35.96
N SER A 358 7.90 -8.91 35.95
CA SER A 358 6.85 -8.70 34.95
C SER A 358 7.43 -8.53 33.54
N SER A 359 8.54 -7.80 33.38
CA SER A 359 9.25 -7.72 32.10
C SER A 359 9.75 -9.10 31.65
N ARG A 360 10.29 -9.93 32.57
CA ARG A 360 10.74 -11.30 32.28
C ARG A 360 9.60 -12.17 31.79
N GLU A 361 8.47 -12.17 32.49
CA GLU A 361 7.29 -12.95 32.09
C GLU A 361 6.75 -12.49 30.73
N GLN A 362 6.75 -11.17 30.46
CA GLN A 362 6.32 -10.65 29.16
C GLN A 362 7.25 -11.11 28.04
N VAL A 363 8.57 -10.94 28.19
CA VAL A 363 9.55 -11.37 27.18
C VAL A 363 9.54 -12.88 27.00
N ARG A 364 9.37 -13.66 28.08
CA ARG A 364 9.16 -15.11 28.05
C ARG A 364 7.92 -15.47 27.23
N SER A 365 6.81 -14.78 27.47
CA SER A 365 5.56 -14.98 26.74
C SER A 365 5.73 -14.65 25.25
N ASP A 366 6.41 -13.56 24.91
CA ASP A 366 6.66 -13.16 23.52
C ASP A 366 7.58 -14.16 22.81
N LEU A 367 8.61 -14.66 23.50
CA LEU A 367 9.49 -15.69 22.98
C LEU A 367 8.72 -16.97 22.61
N LEU A 368 7.87 -17.45 23.51
CA LEU A 368 7.10 -18.69 23.33
C LEU A 368 5.96 -18.53 22.32
N LEU A 369 5.20 -17.43 22.39
CA LEU A 369 3.94 -17.28 21.66
C LEU A 369 4.09 -16.53 20.33
N THR A 370 5.19 -15.79 20.14
CA THR A 370 5.39 -14.95 18.96
C THR A 370 6.61 -15.40 18.19
N TYR A 371 7.81 -15.34 18.80
CA TYR A 371 9.06 -15.52 18.05
C TYR A 371 9.33 -16.98 17.68
N TRP A 372 9.15 -17.92 18.62
CA TRP A 372 9.30 -19.34 18.31
C TRP A 372 8.16 -19.84 17.40
N VAL A 373 6.93 -19.35 17.60
CA VAL A 373 5.80 -19.61 16.69
C VAL A 373 6.10 -19.16 15.27
N GLN A 374 6.66 -17.97 15.11
CA GLN A 374 7.05 -17.45 13.81
C GLN A 374 8.01 -18.40 13.12
N LEU A 375 9.04 -18.90 13.81
CA LEU A 375 9.97 -19.89 13.28
C LEU A 375 9.25 -21.20 12.91
N LEU A 376 8.51 -21.82 13.84
CA LEU A 376 7.88 -23.13 13.58
C LEU A 376 6.76 -23.06 12.54
N SER A 377 6.20 -21.87 12.29
CA SER A 377 5.27 -21.68 11.19
C SER A 377 5.91 -21.96 9.84
N HIS A 378 7.25 -22.01 9.71
CA HIS A 378 7.99 -22.47 8.52
C HIS A 378 8.12 -23.98 8.38
N GLY A 379 7.55 -24.74 9.30
CA GLY A 379 7.67 -26.19 9.34
C GLY A 379 8.85 -26.57 10.21
N CYS A 380 8.69 -27.66 10.95
CA CYS A 380 9.73 -28.20 11.82
C CYS A 380 9.53 -29.70 12.05
N THR A 381 10.56 -30.34 12.58
CA THR A 381 10.48 -31.72 13.08
C THR A 381 9.50 -31.83 14.25
N GLU A 382 9.04 -33.05 14.53
CA GLU A 382 8.14 -33.30 15.66
C GLU A 382 8.77 -32.93 17.00
N ASP A 383 10.03 -33.32 17.21
CA ASP A 383 10.83 -32.99 18.40
C ASP A 383 10.88 -31.49 18.66
N GLU A 384 11.03 -30.68 17.61
CA GLU A 384 11.09 -29.23 17.72
C GLU A 384 9.78 -28.63 18.24
N SER A 385 8.64 -29.03 17.67
CA SER A 385 7.34 -28.60 18.19
C SER A 385 7.04 -29.12 19.59
N ASN A 386 7.44 -30.36 19.89
CA ASN A 386 7.23 -30.97 21.20
C ASN A 386 8.01 -30.23 22.30
N GLU A 387 9.22 -29.75 22.00
CA GLU A 387 10.00 -28.97 22.95
C GLU A 387 9.35 -27.62 23.29
N LEU A 388 8.78 -26.94 22.29
CA LEU A 388 7.97 -25.73 22.51
C LEU A 388 6.72 -26.02 23.34
N PHE A 389 5.98 -27.08 23.00
CA PHE A 389 4.77 -27.48 23.73
C PHE A 389 5.04 -27.81 25.19
N LYS A 390 6.16 -28.50 25.48
CA LYS A 390 6.60 -28.84 26.84
C LYS A 390 6.84 -27.61 27.72
N ARG A 391 7.29 -26.49 27.14
CA ARG A 391 7.62 -25.25 27.87
C ARG A 391 6.49 -24.25 27.97
N CYS A 392 5.41 -24.44 27.21
CA CYS A 392 4.27 -23.53 27.22
C CYS A 392 3.48 -23.68 28.54
N PRO A 393 3.28 -22.59 29.32
CA PRO A 393 2.45 -22.65 30.53
C PRO A 393 1.01 -23.07 30.21
N GLU A 394 0.35 -23.80 31.13
CA GLU A 394 -1.01 -24.35 30.92
C GLU A 394 -2.00 -23.28 30.44
N LYS A 395 -1.97 -22.10 31.09
CA LYS A 395 -2.85 -20.95 30.79
C LYS A 395 -2.61 -20.33 29.40
N LYS A 396 -1.50 -20.67 28.73
CA LYS A 396 -1.09 -20.11 27.45
C LYS A 396 -1.15 -21.12 26.30
N LYS A 397 -1.44 -22.41 26.56
CA LYS A 397 -1.48 -23.46 25.52
C LYS A 397 -2.45 -23.14 24.38
N VAL A 398 -3.63 -22.61 24.69
CA VAL A 398 -4.63 -22.23 23.68
C VAL A 398 -4.18 -21.04 22.84
N ALA A 399 -3.54 -20.06 23.45
CA ALA A 399 -2.96 -18.93 22.73
C ALA A 399 -1.83 -19.38 21.80
N LEU A 400 -0.97 -20.29 22.26
CA LEU A 400 0.09 -20.89 21.43
C LEU A 400 -0.47 -21.62 20.21
N ALA A 401 -1.45 -22.51 20.42
CA ALA A 401 -2.08 -23.24 19.33
C ALA A 401 -2.80 -22.30 18.35
N THR A 402 -3.46 -21.26 18.87
CA THR A 402 -4.08 -20.21 18.05
C THR A 402 -3.04 -19.53 17.16
N ASN A 403 -1.93 -19.08 17.73
CA ASN A 403 -0.89 -18.36 16.99
C ASN A 403 -0.24 -19.24 15.92
N LEU A 404 0.00 -20.54 16.19
CA LEU A 404 0.54 -21.48 15.19
C LEU A 404 -0.42 -21.69 14.01
N VAL A 405 -1.72 -21.89 14.29
CA VAL A 405 -2.75 -22.06 13.25
C VAL A 405 -2.95 -20.77 12.46
N GLU A 406 -2.94 -19.61 13.12
CA GLU A 406 -3.06 -18.32 12.45
C GLU A 406 -1.84 -17.97 11.59
N ALA A 407 -0.63 -18.27 12.06
CA ALA A 407 0.60 -18.09 11.29
C ALA A 407 0.61 -18.98 10.04
N TRP A 408 0.22 -20.26 10.16
CA TRP A 408 0.05 -21.14 9.01
C TRP A 408 -1.05 -20.62 8.05
N ALA A 409 -2.23 -20.25 8.57
CA ALA A 409 -3.35 -19.81 7.73
C ALA A 409 -3.02 -18.53 6.96
N LYS A 410 -2.32 -17.58 7.59
CA LYS A 410 -1.80 -16.38 6.93
C LYS A 410 -0.91 -16.76 5.75
N ARG A 411 0.05 -17.67 5.96
CA ARG A 411 0.95 -18.12 4.90
C ARG A 411 0.26 -18.91 3.80
N ASN A 412 -0.68 -19.78 4.14
CA ASN A 412 -1.51 -20.47 3.17
C ASN A 412 -2.24 -19.46 2.26
N SER A 413 -2.83 -18.40 2.84
CA SER A 413 -3.51 -17.36 2.06
C SER A 413 -2.56 -16.56 1.16
N GLU A 414 -1.35 -16.26 1.64
CA GLU A 414 -0.32 -15.58 0.85
C GLU A 414 0.16 -16.46 -0.31
N GLU A 415 0.38 -17.75 -0.08
CA GLU A 415 0.79 -18.72 -1.10
C GLU A 415 -0.32 -18.94 -2.13
N THR A 416 -1.56 -19.19 -1.71
CA THR A 416 -2.70 -19.32 -2.64
C THR A 416 -2.92 -18.02 -3.44
N SER A 417 -2.67 -16.84 -2.85
CA SER A 417 -2.72 -15.58 -3.58
C SER A 417 -1.60 -15.46 -4.61
N ARG A 418 -0.37 -15.90 -4.25
CA ARG A 418 0.77 -15.96 -5.17
C ARG A 418 0.51 -16.92 -6.32
N GLU A 419 0.01 -18.12 -6.04
CA GLU A 419 -0.36 -19.12 -7.03
C GLU A 419 -1.49 -18.64 -7.95
N SER A 420 -2.53 -18.01 -7.39
CA SER A 420 -3.65 -17.45 -8.17
C SER A 420 -3.19 -16.32 -9.08
N LYS A 421 -2.32 -15.42 -8.59
CA LYS A 421 -1.69 -14.38 -9.42
C LYS A 421 -0.81 -15.03 -10.49
N ALA A 422 0.04 -15.98 -10.10
CA ALA A 422 0.91 -16.69 -11.03
C ALA A 422 0.11 -17.40 -12.14
N ALA A 423 -1.03 -18.02 -11.80
CA ALA A 423 -1.95 -18.66 -12.74
C ALA A 423 -2.67 -17.64 -13.64
N ALA A 424 -3.12 -16.50 -13.10
CA ALA A 424 -3.74 -15.43 -13.89
C ALA A 424 -2.77 -14.80 -14.91
N PHE A 425 -1.46 -14.88 -14.65
CA PHE A 425 -0.40 -14.42 -15.55
C PHE A 425 0.21 -15.54 -16.42
N GLN A 426 -0.31 -16.77 -16.37
CA GLN A 426 0.08 -17.83 -17.32
C GLN A 426 -0.63 -17.58 -18.66
N GLN A 427 0.09 -17.03 -19.64
CA GLN A 427 -0.40 -16.98 -21.02
C GLN A 427 -0.38 -18.36 -21.69
N GLU A 428 -1.31 -18.55 -22.62
CA GLU A 428 -1.26 -19.65 -23.58
C GLU A 428 -0.06 -19.48 -24.52
N ARG A 429 0.59 -20.60 -24.77
CA ARG A 429 1.88 -20.73 -25.44
C ARG A 429 1.75 -20.33 -26.92
N PRO A 430 2.73 -19.61 -27.52
CA PRO A 430 2.80 -19.47 -28.98
C PRO A 430 2.86 -20.85 -29.64
N ASP A 431 2.12 -21.08 -30.74
CA ASP A 431 1.92 -22.41 -31.33
C ASP A 431 3.21 -23.20 -31.65
N GLY A 432 4.34 -22.52 -31.88
CA GLY A 432 5.66 -23.17 -32.06
C GLY A 432 6.38 -23.56 -30.74
N GLY A 433 6.12 -22.83 -29.66
CA GLY A 433 6.86 -22.86 -28.40
C GLY A 433 8.34 -22.44 -28.51
N TRP A 434 8.94 -22.11 -27.37
CA TRP A 434 10.38 -21.91 -27.22
C TRP A 434 11.08 -23.27 -27.20
N LYS A 435 11.27 -23.88 -28.38
CA LYS A 435 11.93 -25.19 -28.54
C LYS A 435 13.40 -25.00 -28.90
N HIS A 436 14.27 -25.77 -28.27
CA HIS A 436 15.70 -25.83 -28.62
C HIS A 436 16.03 -27.15 -29.31
N THR A 437 16.60 -27.10 -30.51
CA THR A 437 17.09 -28.30 -31.20
C THR A 437 18.30 -28.88 -30.46
N GLY A 438 18.18 -30.14 -30.01
CA GLY A 438 19.25 -30.85 -29.30
C GLY A 438 19.23 -30.73 -27.77
N GLY A 439 18.23 -30.06 -27.18
CA GLY A 439 18.05 -30.04 -25.73
C GLY A 439 17.54 -31.38 -25.17
N LYS A 440 17.83 -31.67 -23.89
CA LYS A 440 17.32 -32.88 -23.21
C LYS A 440 15.78 -32.86 -23.17
N PRO A 441 15.07 -33.96 -23.53
CA PRO A 441 13.61 -34.03 -23.41
C PRO A 441 13.12 -33.69 -22.00
N VAL A 442 11.96 -33.02 -21.87
CA VAL A 442 11.41 -32.64 -20.54
C VAL A 442 11.20 -33.88 -19.66
N SER A 443 10.90 -35.04 -20.25
CA SER A 443 10.75 -36.32 -19.54
C SER A 443 12.05 -36.86 -18.92
N GLN A 444 13.22 -36.32 -19.31
CA GLN A 444 14.53 -36.69 -18.76
C GLN A 444 15.04 -35.69 -17.71
N ILE A 445 14.28 -34.63 -17.40
CA ILE A 445 14.65 -33.64 -16.40
C ILE A 445 14.22 -34.12 -15.01
N THR A 446 15.18 -34.26 -14.10
CA THR A 446 14.94 -34.70 -12.71
C THR A 446 14.65 -33.50 -11.81
N VAL A 447 13.51 -33.51 -11.11
CA VAL A 447 13.20 -32.53 -10.04
C VAL A 447 14.30 -32.59 -8.97
N GLY A 448 14.78 -31.43 -8.52
CA GLY A 448 15.89 -31.29 -7.57
C GLY A 448 17.27 -31.18 -8.22
N SER A 449 17.40 -31.43 -9.53
CA SER A 449 18.69 -31.25 -10.21
C SER A 449 19.08 -29.76 -10.29
N ILE A 450 20.37 -29.48 -10.11
CA ILE A 450 20.94 -28.14 -10.23
C ILE A 450 21.37 -27.94 -11.69
N VAL A 451 20.87 -26.87 -12.29
CA VAL A 451 21.08 -26.49 -13.68
C VAL A 451 21.57 -25.05 -13.77
N SER A 452 22.10 -24.66 -14.92
CA SER A 452 22.53 -23.30 -15.21
C SER A 452 22.19 -23.00 -16.65
N GLY A 453 21.95 -21.73 -16.98
CA GLY A 453 21.48 -21.38 -18.31
C GLY A 453 21.45 -19.89 -18.57
N ASN A 454 21.14 -19.52 -19.80
CA ASN A 454 21.07 -18.13 -20.22
C ASN A 454 19.61 -17.69 -20.36
N ILE A 455 19.30 -16.48 -19.89
CA ILE A 455 17.96 -15.90 -19.98
C ILE A 455 17.62 -15.67 -21.44
N THR A 456 16.56 -16.31 -21.91
CA THR A 456 16.05 -16.18 -23.27
C THR A 456 14.95 -15.13 -23.37
N ASN A 457 14.22 -14.90 -22.29
CA ASN A 457 13.16 -13.91 -22.23
C ASN A 457 13.00 -13.36 -20.81
N SER A 458 12.72 -12.07 -20.69
CA SER A 458 12.40 -11.42 -19.43
C SER A 458 11.40 -10.30 -19.68
N SER A 459 10.18 -10.47 -19.16
CA SER A 459 9.14 -9.45 -19.29
C SER A 459 8.22 -9.41 -18.07
N ARG A 460 7.56 -8.27 -17.90
CA ARG A 460 6.54 -8.08 -16.86
C ARG A 460 5.37 -9.06 -16.98
N GLU A 461 5.03 -9.41 -18.22
CA GLU A 461 3.87 -10.23 -18.58
C GLU A 461 4.19 -11.72 -18.53
N PHE A 462 5.38 -12.13 -18.97
CA PHE A 462 5.72 -13.54 -19.16
C PHE A 462 6.61 -14.11 -18.06
N GLY A 463 7.28 -13.25 -17.29
CA GLY A 463 8.31 -13.66 -16.33
C GLY A 463 9.68 -13.82 -16.98
N VAL A 464 10.57 -14.56 -16.31
CA VAL A 464 11.95 -14.79 -16.75
C VAL A 464 12.07 -16.24 -17.21
N TYR A 465 12.56 -16.46 -18.42
CA TYR A 465 12.80 -17.79 -19.00
C TYR A 465 14.27 -17.99 -19.27
N VAL A 466 14.74 -19.20 -19.02
CA VAL A 466 16.15 -19.58 -19.15
C VAL A 466 16.28 -20.84 -20.00
N ASN A 467 17.19 -20.78 -20.97
CA ASN A 467 17.69 -21.95 -21.65
C ASN A 467 18.77 -22.61 -20.79
N PHE A 468 18.43 -23.74 -20.16
CA PHE A 468 19.31 -24.52 -19.30
C PHE A 468 19.73 -25.87 -19.92
N GLY A 469 19.62 -26.01 -21.25
CA GLY A 469 19.98 -27.25 -21.97
C GLY A 469 18.87 -28.29 -22.08
N CYS A 470 17.63 -27.92 -21.75
CA CYS A 470 16.43 -28.72 -22.00
C CYS A 470 15.85 -28.42 -23.40
N GLU A 471 15.03 -29.32 -23.96
CA GLU A 471 14.32 -29.12 -25.23
C GLU A 471 13.40 -27.87 -25.20
N LYS A 472 13.14 -27.33 -24.00
CA LYS A 472 12.44 -26.08 -23.74
C LYS A 472 13.13 -25.24 -22.68
N ASP A 473 12.87 -23.94 -22.73
CA ASP A 473 13.20 -23.04 -21.61
C ASP A 473 12.49 -23.43 -20.32
N GLY A 474 13.21 -23.24 -19.21
CA GLY A 474 12.64 -23.28 -17.87
C GLY A 474 12.26 -21.88 -17.43
N ARG A 475 11.12 -21.72 -16.76
CA ARG A 475 10.72 -20.44 -16.18
C ARG A 475 11.40 -20.29 -14.83
N ILE A 476 12.06 -19.16 -14.57
CA ILE A 476 12.51 -18.83 -13.22
C ILE A 476 11.33 -18.27 -12.42
N SER A 477 11.06 -18.89 -11.26
CA SER A 477 10.13 -18.39 -10.26
C SER A 477 10.75 -17.22 -9.47
N VAL A 478 10.66 -16.01 -10.04
CA VAL A 478 11.06 -14.75 -9.39
C VAL A 478 9.84 -13.85 -9.12
N PRO A 479 9.84 -13.05 -8.02
CA PRO A 479 8.76 -12.10 -7.78
C PRO A 479 8.58 -11.12 -8.96
N GLN A 480 7.34 -10.73 -9.27
CA GLN A 480 7.07 -9.84 -10.40
C GLN A 480 7.73 -8.46 -10.26
N ALA A 481 8.15 -8.03 -9.07
CA ALA A 481 8.92 -6.80 -8.93
C ALA A 481 10.36 -6.94 -9.45
N GLU A 482 10.87 -8.17 -9.56
CA GLU A 482 12.29 -8.46 -9.78
C GLU A 482 12.63 -8.88 -11.21
N TRP A 483 11.66 -9.07 -12.11
CA TRP A 483 11.96 -9.49 -13.49
C TRP A 483 12.95 -8.55 -14.19
N LYS A 484 12.92 -7.25 -13.86
CA LYS A 484 13.84 -6.25 -14.43
C LYS A 484 15.32 -6.49 -14.08
N LYS A 485 15.61 -7.27 -13.03
CA LYS A 485 16.98 -7.65 -12.65
C LYS A 485 17.59 -8.66 -13.64
N TYR A 486 16.76 -9.31 -14.44
CA TYR A 486 17.14 -10.39 -15.33
C TYR A 486 17.02 -9.89 -16.77
N ARG A 487 18.15 -9.73 -17.47
CA ARG A 487 18.19 -9.31 -18.88
C ARG A 487 18.39 -10.51 -19.79
N VAL A 488 17.84 -10.43 -21.00
CA VAL A 488 18.06 -11.46 -22.03
C VAL A 488 19.55 -11.55 -22.34
N GLY A 489 20.09 -12.77 -22.28
CA GLY A 489 21.52 -13.06 -22.39
C GLY A 489 22.23 -13.27 -21.06
N ASP A 490 21.66 -12.83 -19.94
CA ASP A 490 22.26 -13.03 -18.63
C ASP A 490 22.34 -14.52 -18.29
N ARG A 491 23.49 -14.95 -17.76
CA ARG A 491 23.68 -16.31 -17.29
C ARG A 491 23.23 -16.42 -15.84
N VAL A 492 22.27 -17.31 -15.58
CA VAL A 492 21.80 -17.63 -14.24
C VAL A 492 22.39 -18.99 -13.85
N GLU A 493 23.17 -18.98 -12.78
CA GLU A 493 23.82 -20.19 -12.26
C GLU A 493 23.02 -20.79 -11.11
N ARG A 494 23.25 -22.08 -10.85
CA ARG A 494 22.71 -22.82 -9.70
C ARG A 494 21.20 -22.69 -9.54
N MET A 495 20.43 -22.87 -10.61
CA MET A 495 18.99 -23.00 -10.50
C MET A 495 18.62 -24.44 -10.15
N VAL A 496 17.68 -24.66 -9.25
CA VAL A 496 17.12 -25.98 -8.98
C VAL A 496 15.87 -26.18 -9.82
N VAL A 497 15.77 -27.33 -10.47
CA VAL A 497 14.53 -27.77 -11.11
C VAL A 497 13.48 -28.01 -10.02
N HIS A 498 12.53 -27.10 -9.88
CA HIS A 498 11.51 -27.15 -8.83
C HIS A 498 10.32 -28.02 -9.21
N LYS A 499 9.82 -27.85 -10.44
CA LYS A 499 8.63 -28.58 -10.93
C LYS A 499 8.81 -28.95 -12.39
N VAL A 500 8.48 -30.18 -12.74
CA VAL A 500 8.46 -30.66 -14.13
C VAL A 500 7.05 -31.13 -14.46
N ASN A 501 6.44 -30.55 -15.48
CA ASN A 501 5.18 -31.02 -16.04
C ASN A 501 5.45 -31.54 -17.46
N VAL A 502 5.49 -32.88 -17.58
CA VAL A 502 5.84 -33.57 -18.83
C VAL A 502 4.77 -33.35 -19.91
N GLU A 503 3.48 -33.38 -19.55
CA GLU A 503 2.37 -33.19 -20.49
C GLU A 503 2.38 -31.81 -21.13
N ARG A 504 2.60 -30.77 -20.32
CA ARG A 504 2.72 -29.38 -20.80
C ARG A 504 4.10 -29.05 -21.36
N LYS A 505 5.05 -29.97 -21.22
CA LYS A 505 6.49 -29.75 -21.47
C LYS A 505 6.95 -28.45 -20.81
N PHE A 506 6.76 -28.32 -19.50
CA PHE A 506 7.06 -27.11 -18.73
C PHE A 506 8.00 -27.45 -17.57
N VAL A 507 8.99 -26.59 -17.35
CA VAL A 507 9.93 -26.72 -16.24
C VAL A 507 9.97 -25.41 -15.47
N ASP A 508 9.73 -25.50 -14.17
CA ASP A 508 9.88 -24.38 -13.24
C ASP A 508 11.24 -24.49 -12.56
N LEU A 509 11.97 -23.39 -12.53
CA LEU A 509 13.32 -23.25 -11.99
C LEU A 509 13.27 -22.29 -10.81
N LEU A 510 13.98 -22.63 -9.74
CA LEU A 510 14.22 -21.74 -8.61
C LEU A 510 15.69 -21.34 -8.59
N VAL A 511 16.01 -20.06 -8.49
CA VAL A 511 17.39 -19.64 -8.25
C VAL A 511 17.73 -20.02 -6.81
N VAL A 512 18.76 -20.85 -6.60
CA VAL A 512 19.20 -21.21 -5.24
C VAL A 512 19.63 -19.92 -4.53
N GLY A 513 19.00 -19.62 -3.39
CA GLY A 513 19.20 -18.38 -2.64
C GLY A 513 18.22 -17.24 -2.97
N SER A 514 17.24 -17.42 -3.87
CA SER A 514 16.17 -16.43 -4.02
C SER A 514 15.31 -16.38 -2.76
N LYS A 515 15.27 -15.20 -2.11
CA LYS A 515 14.42 -14.91 -0.95
C LYS A 515 12.99 -15.37 -1.22
N GLY A 516 12.48 -16.30 -0.41
CA GLY A 516 11.11 -16.78 -0.50
C GLY A 516 10.90 -18.22 -0.95
N GLN A 517 11.94 -19.08 -0.93
CA GLN A 517 11.69 -20.53 -0.84
C GLN A 517 10.88 -20.78 0.44
N SER A 518 9.58 -20.98 0.31
CA SER A 518 8.76 -21.40 1.43
C SER A 518 9.18 -22.82 1.77
N ILE A 519 9.90 -23.00 2.87
CA ILE A 519 9.96 -24.31 3.53
C ILE A 519 8.51 -24.79 3.66
N GLY A 520 8.28 -25.99 3.14
CA GLY A 520 7.02 -26.36 2.51
C GLY A 520 5.79 -26.06 3.36
N LEU A 521 4.77 -25.45 2.76
CA LEU A 521 3.47 -25.17 3.39
C LEU A 521 2.85 -26.42 4.05
N ALA A 522 3.16 -27.61 3.53
CA ALA A 522 2.79 -28.89 4.13
C ALA A 522 3.46 -29.13 5.50
N ALA A 523 4.76 -28.86 5.65
CA ALA A 523 5.46 -29.00 6.93
C ALA A 523 4.92 -27.99 7.95
N SER A 524 4.68 -26.75 7.52
CA SER A 524 4.00 -25.72 8.33
C SER A 524 2.62 -26.18 8.83
N LYS A 525 1.84 -26.82 7.95
CA LYS A 525 0.53 -27.37 8.28
C LYS A 525 0.62 -28.45 9.35
N GLN A 526 1.57 -29.37 9.23
CA GLN A 526 1.78 -30.43 10.22
C GLN A 526 2.05 -29.87 11.62
N VAL A 527 2.79 -28.76 11.73
CA VAL A 527 3.00 -28.07 13.02
C VAL A 527 1.67 -27.58 13.60
N ALA A 528 0.83 -26.97 12.78
CA ALA A 528 -0.49 -26.49 13.21
C ALA A 528 -1.44 -27.64 13.58
N GLU A 529 -1.40 -28.77 12.87
CA GLU A 529 -2.14 -29.99 13.19
C GLU A 529 -1.67 -30.63 14.51
N ARG A 530 -0.36 -30.68 14.75
CA ARG A 530 0.22 -31.14 16.03
C ARG A 530 -0.20 -30.23 17.18
N ALA A 531 -0.19 -28.91 16.98
CA ALA A 531 -0.63 -27.95 18.00
C ALA A 531 -2.13 -28.11 18.33
N LEU A 532 -2.96 -28.34 17.33
CA LEU A 532 -4.39 -28.60 17.50
C LEU A 532 -4.64 -29.94 18.24
N SER A 533 -3.94 -30.99 17.85
CA SER A 533 -4.00 -32.31 18.50
C SER A 533 -3.52 -32.25 19.94
N TRP A 534 -2.50 -31.45 20.22
CA TRP A 534 -1.94 -31.25 21.55
C TRP A 534 -2.94 -30.59 22.50
N ILE A 535 -3.66 -29.54 22.09
CA ILE A 535 -4.72 -28.97 22.93
C ILE A 535 -5.95 -29.89 23.01
N ALA A 536 -6.21 -30.68 21.98
CA ALA A 536 -7.32 -31.64 21.96
C ALA A 536 -7.08 -32.90 22.81
N SER A 537 -5.83 -33.20 23.18
CA SER A 537 -5.53 -34.36 24.04
C SER A 537 -5.92 -34.13 25.51
N SER A 538 -6.03 -32.88 25.95
CA SER A 538 -6.49 -32.51 27.29
C SER A 538 -8.02 -32.37 27.34
N ALA A 539 -8.69 -33.25 28.10
CA ALA A 539 -10.13 -33.19 28.31
C ALA A 539 -10.61 -31.86 28.91
N GLU A 540 -9.84 -31.29 29.84
CA GLU A 540 -10.12 -30.00 30.46
C GLU A 540 -10.09 -28.89 29.40
N LEU A 541 -8.98 -28.75 28.65
CA LEU A 541 -8.85 -27.71 27.62
C LEU A 541 -9.89 -27.86 26.51
N ARG A 542 -10.18 -29.10 26.08
CA ARG A 542 -11.26 -29.36 25.11
C ARG A 542 -12.61 -28.86 25.59
N SER A 543 -12.94 -29.05 26.86
CA SER A 543 -14.24 -28.62 27.40
C SER A 543 -14.31 -27.10 27.54
N THR A 544 -13.26 -26.47 28.08
CA THR A 544 -13.19 -25.03 28.35
C THR A 544 -13.09 -24.20 27.07
N PHE A 545 -12.32 -24.66 26.09
CA PHE A 545 -11.98 -23.91 24.88
C PHE A 545 -12.55 -24.53 23.60
N ARG A 546 -13.62 -25.31 23.73
CA ARG A 546 -14.27 -26.05 22.63
C ARG A 546 -14.52 -25.20 21.39
N THR A 547 -15.13 -24.03 21.56
CA THR A 547 -15.45 -23.13 20.43
C THR A 547 -14.18 -22.63 19.72
N THR A 548 -13.13 -22.31 20.48
CA THR A 548 -11.84 -21.90 19.91
C THR A 548 -11.21 -23.06 19.14
N LEU A 549 -11.19 -24.27 19.72
CA LEU A 549 -10.70 -25.48 19.07
C LEU A 549 -11.40 -25.73 17.72
N GLN A 550 -12.74 -25.62 17.68
CA GLN A 550 -13.53 -25.80 16.47
C GLN A 550 -13.23 -24.72 15.40
N LYS A 551 -13.02 -23.47 15.79
CA LYS A 551 -12.62 -22.39 14.87
C LYS A 551 -11.23 -22.62 14.27
N LEU A 552 -10.26 -23.02 15.10
CA LEU A 552 -8.90 -23.34 14.66
C LEU A 552 -8.91 -24.55 13.71
N TRP A 553 -9.65 -25.60 14.07
CA TRP A 553 -9.87 -26.78 13.24
C TRP A 553 -10.46 -26.41 11.87
N ALA A 554 -11.54 -25.62 11.86
CA ALA A 554 -12.19 -25.21 10.62
C ALA A 554 -11.20 -24.49 9.69
N LYS A 555 -10.37 -23.59 10.24
CA LYS A 555 -9.34 -22.86 9.51
C LYS A 555 -8.31 -23.79 8.84
N LEU A 556 -7.92 -24.88 9.51
CA LEU A 556 -6.99 -25.88 8.98
C LEU A 556 -7.60 -26.72 7.87
N VAL A 557 -8.81 -27.21 8.10
CA VAL A 557 -9.47 -28.17 7.21
C VAL A 557 -9.96 -27.51 5.92
N THR A 558 -10.28 -26.21 5.92
CA THR A 558 -10.70 -25.52 4.69
C THR A 558 -9.62 -25.43 3.61
N ALA A 559 -8.35 -25.68 3.96
CA ALA A 559 -7.25 -25.77 3.00
C ALA A 559 -6.97 -27.21 2.52
N ASP A 560 -7.63 -28.23 3.08
CA ASP A 560 -7.42 -29.62 2.66
C ASP A 560 -8.28 -30.02 1.47
N PRO A 561 -7.83 -31.03 0.71
CA PRO A 561 -8.70 -31.73 -0.22
C PRO A 561 -9.82 -32.46 0.53
N ALA A 562 -10.97 -32.60 -0.14
CA ALA A 562 -12.22 -33.05 0.46
C ALA A 562 -12.16 -34.50 1.00
N ASP A 563 -11.28 -35.34 0.45
CA ASP A 563 -11.07 -36.74 0.85
C ASP A 563 -10.46 -36.88 2.26
N LYS A 564 -9.82 -35.83 2.78
CA LYS A 564 -9.26 -35.81 4.13
C LYS A 564 -10.24 -35.42 5.24
N TRP A 565 -11.50 -35.08 4.91
CA TRP A 565 -12.48 -34.60 5.88
C TRP A 565 -12.61 -35.50 7.13
N GLU A 566 -12.81 -36.81 6.94
CA GLU A 566 -13.02 -37.74 8.06
C GLU A 566 -11.73 -37.97 8.87
N ALA A 567 -10.57 -38.03 8.22
CA ALA A 567 -9.28 -38.12 8.90
C ALA A 567 -9.04 -36.88 9.78
N ASN A 568 -9.40 -35.70 9.28
CA ASN A 568 -9.23 -34.44 10.00
C ASN A 568 -10.12 -34.32 11.24
N LEU A 569 -11.27 -35.01 11.32
CA LEU A 569 -12.10 -35.01 12.52
C LEU A 569 -11.36 -35.58 13.75
N GLN A 570 -10.36 -36.43 13.54
CA GLN A 570 -9.53 -36.99 14.63
C GLN A 570 -8.73 -35.91 15.37
N LEU A 571 -8.44 -34.77 14.72
CA LEU A 571 -7.73 -33.64 15.34
C LEU A 571 -8.53 -32.97 16.46
N LEU A 572 -9.84 -33.20 16.56
CA LEU A 572 -10.68 -32.73 17.67
C LEU A 572 -10.56 -33.62 18.93
N GLY A 573 -9.93 -34.79 18.80
CA GLY A 573 -9.69 -35.77 19.87
C GLY A 573 -10.92 -36.54 20.36
N GLU A 574 -12.13 -36.07 20.07
CA GLU A 574 -13.39 -36.76 20.35
C GLU A 574 -14.39 -36.51 19.22
N ALA A 575 -15.27 -37.48 18.96
CA ALA A 575 -16.33 -37.31 17.98
C ALA A 575 -17.31 -36.21 18.45
N PRO A 576 -17.60 -35.18 17.62
CA PRO A 576 -18.52 -34.13 18.00
C PRO A 576 -19.95 -34.68 18.13
N SER A 577 -20.69 -34.26 19.16
CA SER A 577 -22.15 -34.50 19.23
C SER A 577 -22.87 -33.87 18.03
N ALA A 578 -24.14 -34.22 17.80
CA ALA A 578 -24.94 -33.62 16.72
C ALA A 578 -24.93 -32.09 16.75
N LYS A 579 -25.18 -31.48 17.92
CA LYS A 579 -25.15 -30.02 18.09
C LYS A 579 -23.76 -29.43 17.79
N GLN A 580 -22.69 -30.11 18.22
CA GLN A 580 -21.33 -29.67 17.93
C GLN A 580 -20.97 -29.82 16.45
N SER A 581 -21.49 -30.85 15.77
CA SER A 581 -21.26 -31.10 14.34
C SER A 581 -21.84 -29.96 13.49
N VAL A 582 -23.01 -29.44 13.87
CA VAL A 582 -23.62 -28.26 13.24
C VAL A 582 -22.79 -27.01 13.48
N GLN A 583 -22.32 -26.78 14.71
CA GLN A 583 -21.45 -25.64 15.03
C GLN A 583 -20.13 -25.70 14.26
N LEU A 584 -19.53 -26.89 14.17
CA LEU A 584 -18.31 -27.14 13.41
C LEU A 584 -18.47 -26.77 11.94
N LEU A 585 -19.57 -27.20 11.32
CA LEU A 585 -19.86 -26.88 9.92
C LEU A 585 -20.10 -25.37 9.70
N ASN A 586 -20.73 -24.68 10.66
CA ASN A 586 -20.87 -23.23 10.59
C ASN A 586 -19.50 -22.52 10.61
N HIS A 587 -18.57 -22.97 11.45
CA HIS A 587 -17.21 -22.43 11.44
C HIS A 587 -16.46 -22.72 10.14
N VAL A 588 -16.67 -23.90 9.53
CA VAL A 588 -16.13 -24.21 8.19
C VAL A 588 -16.71 -23.24 7.15
N LEU A 589 -18.02 -23.00 7.15
CA LEU A 589 -18.67 -22.04 6.25
C LEU A 589 -18.14 -20.61 6.40
N GLU A 590 -17.84 -20.17 7.63
CA GLU A 590 -17.22 -18.86 7.89
C GLU A 590 -15.84 -18.71 7.22
N GLN A 591 -15.12 -19.81 6.98
CA GLN A 591 -13.83 -19.82 6.31
C GLN A 591 -13.91 -19.91 4.77
N LYS A 592 -15.11 -19.88 4.19
CA LYS A 592 -15.35 -19.96 2.73
C LYS A 592 -14.64 -21.16 2.06
N PRO A 593 -15.05 -22.40 2.40
CA PRO A 593 -14.39 -23.60 1.93
C PRO A 593 -14.57 -23.80 0.42
N GLN A 594 -13.71 -24.65 -0.15
CA GLN A 594 -13.95 -25.18 -1.49
C GLN A 594 -15.27 -25.98 -1.54
N THR A 595 -15.97 -25.92 -2.67
CA THR A 595 -17.28 -26.56 -2.87
C THR A 595 -17.21 -28.07 -2.61
N ASP A 596 -16.13 -28.73 -3.02
CA ASP A 596 -15.98 -30.18 -2.84
C ASP A 596 -15.86 -30.58 -1.37
N LEU A 597 -15.11 -29.78 -0.58
CA LEU A 597 -15.00 -29.97 0.86
C LEU A 597 -16.35 -29.77 1.55
N LEU A 598 -17.08 -28.69 1.19
CA LEU A 598 -18.40 -28.42 1.76
C LEU A 598 -19.41 -29.53 1.43
N ARG A 599 -19.34 -30.11 0.23
CA ARG A 599 -20.16 -31.25 -0.18
C ARG A 599 -19.90 -32.47 0.70
N VAL A 600 -18.63 -32.82 0.93
CA VAL A 600 -18.28 -33.95 1.81
C VAL A 600 -18.72 -33.67 3.25
N ALA A 601 -18.52 -32.45 3.74
CA ALA A 601 -18.92 -32.05 5.08
C ALA A 601 -20.44 -32.12 5.31
N LEU A 602 -21.25 -31.71 4.33
CA LEU A 602 -22.72 -31.80 4.40
C LEU A 602 -23.21 -33.25 4.33
N LYS A 603 -22.59 -34.10 3.50
CA LYS A 603 -22.88 -35.55 3.47
C LYS A 603 -22.50 -36.24 4.77
N TRP A 604 -21.42 -35.81 5.41
CA TRP A 604 -21.07 -36.27 6.75
C TRP A 604 -22.11 -35.82 7.78
N LEU A 605 -22.51 -34.54 7.77
CA LEU A 605 -23.51 -34.02 8.69
C LEU A 605 -24.87 -34.71 8.50
N SER A 606 -25.26 -35.07 7.28
CA SER A 606 -26.55 -35.72 7.03
C SER A 606 -26.68 -37.09 7.69
N ARG A 607 -25.57 -37.79 7.94
CA ARG A 607 -25.54 -39.06 8.70
C ARG A 607 -25.72 -38.85 10.21
N ILE A 608 -25.50 -37.63 10.70
CA ILE A 608 -25.54 -37.29 12.13
C ILE A 608 -26.83 -36.52 12.49
N SER A 609 -27.19 -35.54 11.65
CA SER A 609 -28.40 -34.72 11.76
C SER A 609 -28.85 -34.32 10.36
N ALA A 610 -29.70 -35.16 9.76
CA ALA A 610 -30.31 -34.87 8.47
C ALA A 610 -31.05 -33.51 8.41
N PRO A 611 -31.85 -33.09 9.43
CA PRO A 611 -32.51 -31.79 9.42
C PRO A 611 -31.54 -30.61 9.32
N ASP A 612 -30.43 -30.66 10.06
CA ASP A 612 -29.44 -29.58 10.04
C ASP A 612 -28.62 -29.57 8.76
N ALA A 613 -28.28 -30.73 8.21
CA ALA A 613 -27.64 -30.85 6.91
C ALA A 613 -28.52 -30.26 5.81
N ALA A 614 -29.81 -30.62 5.77
CA ALA A 614 -30.77 -30.05 4.82
C ALA A 614 -30.85 -28.51 4.97
N ARG A 615 -30.90 -27.99 6.21
CA ARG A 615 -30.92 -26.55 6.48
C ARG A 615 -29.68 -25.80 5.98
N LEU A 616 -28.50 -26.41 6.08
CA LEU A 616 -27.22 -25.78 5.66
C LEU A 616 -26.88 -26.01 4.18
N TRP A 617 -27.51 -27.00 3.53
CA TRP A 617 -27.27 -27.35 2.12
C TRP A 617 -27.39 -26.19 1.12
N PRO A 618 -28.34 -25.23 1.27
CA PRO A 618 -28.42 -24.09 0.37
C PRO A 618 -27.14 -23.24 0.29
N LYS A 619 -26.27 -23.30 1.32
CA LYS A 619 -24.96 -22.61 1.30
C LYS A 619 -24.00 -23.24 0.28
N LEU A 620 -24.08 -24.54 0.01
CA LEU A 620 -23.32 -25.22 -1.03
C LEU A 620 -23.73 -24.74 -2.43
N LEU A 621 -25.03 -24.48 -2.62
CA LEU A 621 -25.59 -24.03 -3.90
C LEU A 621 -25.30 -22.56 -4.21
N LEU A 622 -24.81 -21.79 -3.23
CA LEU A 622 -24.61 -20.33 -3.29
C LEU A 622 -23.14 -19.91 -3.30
N ASN A 623 -22.19 -20.81 -3.56
CA ASN A 623 -20.78 -20.48 -3.37
C ASN A 623 -20.34 -19.31 -4.27
N ASP A 624 -19.72 -18.28 -3.64
CA ASP A 624 -19.43 -16.97 -4.23
C ASP A 624 -18.65 -17.14 -5.56
N GLY A 625 -19.31 -16.85 -6.68
CA GLY A 625 -18.66 -16.73 -8.00
C GLY A 625 -19.11 -17.72 -9.08
N GLN A 626 -19.88 -18.76 -8.74
CA GLN A 626 -20.46 -19.65 -9.77
C GLN A 626 -21.79 -19.08 -10.29
N THR A 627 -21.94 -19.05 -11.62
CA THR A 627 -23.17 -18.64 -12.31
C THR A 627 -24.20 -19.76 -12.43
N TRP A 628 -23.85 -20.99 -12.04
CA TRP A 628 -24.68 -22.18 -12.21
C TRP A 628 -24.60 -23.09 -10.99
N VAL A 629 -25.70 -23.80 -10.71
CA VAL A 629 -25.82 -24.77 -9.61
C VAL A 629 -25.49 -26.17 -10.12
N ASN A 630 -24.65 -26.91 -9.40
CA ASN A 630 -24.40 -28.31 -9.71
C ASN A 630 -25.66 -29.16 -9.46
N THR A 631 -26.10 -29.88 -10.49
CA THR A 631 -27.35 -30.67 -10.46
C THR A 631 -27.26 -31.82 -9.46
N ASP A 632 -26.09 -32.45 -9.30
CA ASP A 632 -25.90 -33.55 -8.36
C ASP A 632 -26.10 -33.10 -6.91
N ASP A 633 -25.75 -31.85 -6.59
CA ASP A 633 -25.93 -31.29 -5.25
C ASP A 633 -27.40 -31.02 -4.92
N VAL A 634 -28.20 -30.65 -5.93
CA VAL A 634 -29.66 -30.50 -5.80
C VAL A 634 -30.33 -31.87 -5.65
N ILE A 635 -29.93 -32.84 -6.47
CA ILE A 635 -30.45 -34.22 -6.38
C ILE A 635 -30.11 -34.83 -5.01
N ALA A 636 -28.89 -34.61 -4.50
CA ALA A 636 -28.50 -35.10 -3.18
C ALA A 636 -29.34 -34.49 -2.05
N LEU A 637 -29.64 -33.19 -2.11
CA LEU A 637 -30.53 -32.53 -1.15
C LEU A 637 -31.96 -33.07 -1.23
N LEU A 638 -32.50 -33.24 -2.44
CA LEU A 638 -33.85 -33.79 -2.63
C LEU A 638 -33.96 -35.20 -2.06
N LYS A 639 -33.01 -36.08 -2.41
CA LYS A 639 -32.96 -37.44 -1.86
C LYS A 639 -32.87 -37.45 -0.34
N LEU A 640 -32.11 -36.53 0.25
CA LEU A 640 -32.01 -36.41 1.71
C LEU A 640 -33.38 -36.03 2.31
N CYS A 641 -34.04 -35.00 1.77
CA CYS A 641 -35.35 -34.57 2.25
C CYS A 641 -36.44 -35.64 2.07
N GLU A 642 -36.44 -36.34 0.93
CA GLU A 642 -37.38 -37.43 0.65
C GLU A 642 -37.20 -38.62 1.59
N THR A 643 -35.95 -39.04 1.81
CA THR A 643 -35.63 -40.22 2.64
C THR A 643 -35.96 -39.99 4.11
N GLU A 644 -35.73 -38.77 4.59
CA GLU A 644 -35.84 -38.41 6.01
C GLU A 644 -37.16 -37.69 6.35
N GLY A 645 -38.03 -37.48 5.35
CA GLY A 645 -39.31 -36.78 5.52
C GLY A 645 -39.16 -35.32 5.94
N LEU A 646 -38.15 -34.62 5.40
CA LEU A 646 -37.84 -33.23 5.73
C LEU A 646 -38.43 -32.25 4.72
N GLU A 647 -38.86 -31.09 5.20
CA GLU A 647 -39.24 -29.99 4.32
C GLU A 647 -38.03 -29.50 3.50
N LEU A 648 -38.25 -29.23 2.21
CA LEU A 648 -37.21 -28.68 1.36
C LEU A 648 -36.87 -27.24 1.79
N PRO A 649 -35.60 -26.90 2.03
CA PRO A 649 -35.22 -25.56 2.47
C PRO A 649 -35.51 -24.53 1.37
N LYS A 650 -35.92 -23.32 1.79
CA LYS A 650 -36.20 -22.21 0.87
C LYS A 650 -34.93 -21.78 0.14
N PHE A 651 -34.94 -21.85 -1.18
CA PHE A 651 -33.87 -21.32 -2.03
C PHE A 651 -33.98 -19.81 -2.19
N SER A 652 -32.84 -19.12 -2.28
CA SER A 652 -32.85 -17.71 -2.69
C SER A 652 -33.18 -17.60 -4.18
N GLN A 653 -33.70 -16.44 -4.60
CA GLN A 653 -34.04 -16.20 -6.01
C GLN A 653 -32.83 -16.37 -6.94
N VAL A 654 -31.61 -16.16 -6.43
CA VAL A 654 -30.35 -16.34 -7.18
C VAL A 654 -30.13 -17.82 -7.51
N VAL A 655 -30.28 -18.72 -6.52
CA VAL A 655 -30.17 -20.17 -6.75
C VAL A 655 -31.21 -20.63 -7.76
N SER A 656 -32.47 -20.19 -7.60
CA SER A 656 -33.57 -20.59 -8.50
C SER A 656 -33.37 -20.16 -9.95
N LYS A 657 -32.62 -19.06 -10.18
CA LYS A 657 -32.23 -18.59 -11.52
C LYS A 657 -31.02 -19.35 -12.08
N ALA A 658 -30.11 -19.80 -11.23
CA ALA A 658 -28.90 -20.52 -11.60
C ALA A 658 -29.11 -22.05 -11.77
N MET A 659 -30.29 -22.57 -11.40
CA MET A 659 -30.68 -23.96 -11.63
C MET A 659 -30.86 -24.25 -13.13
N ARG A 660 -30.19 -25.29 -13.63
CA ARG A 660 -30.34 -25.80 -15.00
C ARG A 660 -31.65 -26.59 -15.17
N GLU A 661 -32.00 -26.88 -16.42
CA GLU A 661 -33.15 -27.71 -16.77
C GLU A 661 -33.13 -29.07 -16.08
N GLN A 662 -31.98 -29.75 -16.01
CA GLN A 662 -31.84 -31.04 -15.33
C GLN A 662 -32.14 -30.98 -13.83
N ALA A 663 -31.68 -29.92 -13.13
CA ALA A 663 -32.01 -29.72 -11.72
C ALA A 663 -33.51 -29.41 -11.53
N THR A 664 -34.09 -28.67 -12.48
CA THR A 664 -35.53 -28.36 -12.50
C THR A 664 -36.37 -29.61 -12.79
N GLU A 665 -35.88 -30.50 -13.65
CA GLU A 665 -36.49 -31.79 -13.95
C GLU A 665 -36.44 -32.71 -12.73
N ALA A 666 -35.30 -32.78 -12.04
CA ALA A 666 -35.16 -33.54 -10.79
C ALA A 666 -36.15 -33.04 -9.72
N LEU A 667 -36.29 -31.71 -9.56
CA LEU A 667 -37.30 -31.10 -8.70
C LEU A 667 -38.72 -31.53 -9.13
N SER A 668 -39.04 -31.46 -10.43
CA SER A 668 -40.39 -31.81 -10.93
C SER A 668 -40.84 -33.24 -10.65
N LYS A 669 -39.88 -34.16 -10.47
CA LYS A 669 -40.12 -35.59 -10.19
C LYS A 669 -40.15 -35.90 -8.70
N SER A 670 -39.82 -34.95 -7.83
CA SER A 670 -39.80 -35.16 -6.39
C SER A 670 -41.23 -35.31 -5.84
N PRO A 671 -41.50 -36.30 -4.97
CA PRO A 671 -42.79 -36.46 -4.30
C PRO A 671 -43.01 -35.45 -3.16
N LEU A 672 -42.04 -34.57 -2.87
CA LEU A 672 -42.15 -33.58 -1.79
C LEU A 672 -43.28 -32.57 -2.09
N PRO A 673 -44.23 -32.34 -1.16
CA PRO A 673 -45.37 -31.46 -1.36
C PRO A 673 -44.98 -30.01 -1.74
N GLU A 674 -43.90 -29.49 -1.16
CA GLU A 674 -43.43 -28.12 -1.36
C GLU A 674 -42.94 -27.91 -2.80
N VAL A 675 -42.36 -28.95 -3.40
CA VAL A 675 -41.86 -28.89 -4.79
C VAL A 675 -43.01 -28.94 -5.78
N CYS A 676 -44.02 -29.77 -5.51
CA CYS A 676 -45.27 -29.80 -6.26
C CYS A 676 -45.96 -28.42 -6.25
N TRP A 677 -45.90 -27.72 -5.12
CA TRP A 677 -46.50 -26.38 -4.96
C TRP A 677 -45.68 -25.27 -5.63
N ALA A 678 -44.35 -25.31 -5.54
CA ALA A 678 -43.47 -24.34 -6.20
C ALA A 678 -43.49 -24.46 -7.75
N MET A 679 -43.69 -25.68 -8.27
CA MET A 679 -43.74 -25.91 -9.73
C MET A 679 -45.12 -25.61 -10.34
N SER A 680 -46.21 -25.77 -9.58
CA SER A 680 -47.55 -25.39 -10.02
C SER A 680 -47.70 -23.86 -10.18
N THR A 681 -47.03 -23.08 -9.35
CA THR A 681 -47.00 -21.61 -9.43
C THR A 681 -46.10 -21.08 -10.55
N ARG A 682 -44.99 -21.77 -10.88
CA ARG A 682 -44.08 -21.36 -11.98
C ARG A 682 -44.73 -21.47 -13.36
N LYS A 683 -45.57 -22.51 -13.58
CA LYS A 683 -46.42 -22.61 -14.79
C LYS A 683 -47.48 -21.49 -14.86
N GLY A 684 -47.97 -21.00 -13.72
CA GLY A 684 -48.89 -19.87 -13.65
C GLY A 684 -48.26 -18.52 -14.01
N VAL A 685 -47.00 -18.27 -13.63
CA VAL A 685 -46.30 -17.00 -13.90
C VAL A 685 -45.83 -16.89 -15.37
N GLN A 686 -45.43 -18.00 -16.00
CA GLN A 686 -45.14 -18.01 -17.44
C GLN A 686 -46.41 -17.81 -18.30
N ALA A 687 -47.57 -18.30 -17.85
CA ALA A 687 -48.85 -18.03 -18.51
C ALA A 687 -49.29 -16.56 -18.39
N LEU A 688 -49.01 -15.90 -17.26
CA LEU A 688 -49.34 -14.49 -17.05
C LEU A 688 -48.47 -13.54 -17.92
N ILE A 689 -47.21 -13.89 -18.16
CA ILE A 689 -46.31 -13.11 -19.04
C ILE A 689 -46.69 -13.27 -20.52
N LEU A 690 -47.17 -14.44 -20.93
CA LEU A 690 -47.73 -14.66 -22.28
C LEU A 690 -49.09 -13.97 -22.48
N TYR A 691 -49.91 -13.87 -21.43
CA TYR A 691 -51.20 -13.16 -21.47
C TYR A 691 -51.03 -11.62 -21.57
N VAL A 692 -50.02 -11.05 -20.91
CA VAL A 692 -49.69 -9.62 -20.99
C VAL A 692 -48.98 -9.27 -22.32
N ALA A 693 -48.21 -10.20 -22.90
CA ALA A 693 -47.59 -9.99 -24.22
C ALA A 693 -48.61 -10.03 -25.39
N CYS A 694 -49.70 -10.81 -25.26
CA CYS A 694 -50.76 -10.85 -26.28
C CYS A 694 -51.77 -9.69 -26.19
N THR A 695 -51.87 -8.99 -25.06
CA THR A 695 -52.79 -7.84 -24.89
C THR A 695 -52.15 -6.48 -25.21
N ALA A 696 -50.82 -6.39 -25.36
CA ALA A 696 -50.12 -5.14 -25.68
C ALA A 696 -50.03 -4.78 -27.17
N ARG A 697 -50.60 -5.59 -28.10
CA ARG A 697 -50.53 -5.34 -29.55
C ARG A 697 -51.82 -4.84 -30.21
N ALA A 698 -52.89 -4.60 -29.43
CA ALA A 698 -54.17 -4.12 -29.94
C ALA A 698 -54.45 -2.62 -29.74
N SER A 699 -53.53 -1.85 -29.14
CA SER A 699 -53.82 -0.46 -28.71
C SER A 699 -52.96 0.64 -29.37
N VAL A 700 -52.23 0.35 -30.46
CA VAL A 700 -51.36 1.34 -31.14
C VAL A 700 -51.84 1.73 -32.55
N LEU A 701 -53.06 1.34 -32.96
CA LEU A 701 -53.67 1.81 -34.21
C LEU A 701 -55.09 2.32 -33.98
N LYS A 702 -55.21 3.53 -33.41
CA LYS A 702 -56.30 4.52 -33.64
C LYS A 702 -56.16 5.70 -32.67
N ALA A 703 -55.39 6.71 -33.08
CA ALA A 703 -55.53 8.08 -32.59
C ALA A 703 -54.85 9.06 -33.57
N SER A 704 -55.46 9.21 -34.75
CA SER A 704 -55.32 10.40 -35.58
C SER A 704 -56.73 10.92 -35.84
N HIS A 705 -56.92 12.20 -35.52
CA HIS A 705 -58.15 13.02 -35.60
C HIS A 705 -58.95 13.10 -34.29
N GLY A 706 -58.93 14.31 -33.73
CA GLY A 706 -59.74 14.70 -32.59
C GLY A 706 -61.07 15.33 -33.02
N GLN A 707 -61.93 15.53 -32.04
CA GLN A 707 -62.81 16.68 -31.78
C GLN A 707 -63.75 16.25 -30.63
N ILE A 708 -63.67 16.95 -29.49
CA ILE A 708 -64.62 17.98 -29.00
C ILE A 708 -65.88 17.40 -28.31
N SER A 709 -66.03 17.88 -27.08
CA SER A 709 -67.22 18.17 -26.24
C SER A 709 -68.03 17.06 -25.57
N ASP A 710 -68.07 17.21 -24.24
CA ASP A 710 -69.23 17.27 -23.31
C ASP A 710 -70.31 16.19 -23.30
N GLY A 711 -70.63 15.77 -22.07
CA GLY A 711 -72.00 15.42 -21.69
C GLY A 711 -72.17 14.11 -20.91
N SER A 712 -72.13 14.24 -19.58
CA SER A 712 -73.10 13.70 -18.59
C SER A 712 -73.54 12.22 -18.52
N VAL A 713 -74.09 11.89 -17.34
CA VAL A 713 -74.98 10.74 -16.97
C VAL A 713 -74.20 9.48 -16.53
N SER A 714 -73.95 9.24 -15.24
CA SER A 714 -74.84 8.89 -14.11
C SER A 714 -75.42 7.47 -14.13
N ALA A 715 -75.43 6.88 -12.93
CA ALA A 715 -76.18 5.71 -12.45
C ALA A 715 -75.54 4.33 -12.67
N PHE A 716 -75.17 3.66 -11.57
CA PHE A 716 -75.96 2.53 -11.03
C PHE A 716 -75.52 2.21 -9.58
N GLN A 717 -76.46 2.40 -8.66
CA GLN A 717 -76.63 1.68 -7.38
C GLN A 717 -76.75 0.16 -7.68
N GLU A 718 -76.54 -0.84 -6.82
CA GLU A 718 -76.56 -0.94 -5.37
C GLU A 718 -76.04 -2.33 -4.95
N SER A 719 -75.88 -2.48 -3.63
CA SER A 719 -75.87 -3.72 -2.83
C SER A 719 -74.53 -4.41 -2.56
N GLY A 720 -74.02 -4.07 -1.37
CA GLY A 720 -73.87 -5.09 -0.32
C GLY A 720 -72.48 -5.68 -0.16
N LEU A 721 -71.70 -5.16 0.79
CA LEU A 721 -70.85 -5.97 1.66
C LEU A 721 -70.44 -5.17 2.90
N SER A 722 -70.53 -5.85 4.03
CA SER A 722 -70.36 -5.36 5.38
C SER A 722 -68.92 -5.53 5.87
N VAL A 723 -68.58 -4.74 6.91
CA VAL A 723 -67.47 -4.91 7.84
C VAL A 723 -66.06 -4.84 7.23
N ALA A 724 -65.59 -3.60 6.96
CA ALA A 724 -64.16 -3.25 7.05
C ALA A 724 -63.91 -1.71 7.09
N GLU A 725 -64.84 -0.89 7.56
CA GLU A 725 -64.67 0.57 7.69
C GLU A 725 -64.47 1.02 9.14
N GLU A 726 -63.57 0.32 9.85
CA GLU A 726 -63.15 0.69 11.21
C GLU A 726 -61.61 0.77 11.36
N ALA A 727 -60.89 1.05 10.26
CA ALA A 727 -59.44 1.24 10.29
C ALA A 727 -58.94 2.57 9.69
N THR A 728 -59.82 3.40 9.11
CA THR A 728 -59.42 4.64 8.42
C THR A 728 -59.91 5.91 9.13
N LEU A 729 -60.30 5.80 10.40
CA LEU A 729 -60.57 6.92 11.31
C LEU A 729 -59.71 6.85 12.60
N LEU A 730 -58.56 6.17 12.49
CA LEU A 730 -57.56 6.03 13.55
C LEU A 730 -56.15 6.39 13.06
N GLN A 731 -56.05 7.28 12.07
CA GLN A 731 -54.77 7.84 11.58
C GLN A 731 -54.78 9.36 11.40
N MET A 732 -55.75 10.04 12.00
CA MET A 732 -55.80 11.52 12.13
C MET A 732 -55.80 11.99 13.58
N ARG A 733 -55.28 11.15 14.49
CA ARG A 733 -55.15 11.45 15.94
C ARG A 733 -53.75 11.20 16.51
N GLU A 734 -52.71 11.35 15.71
CA GLU A 734 -51.30 11.37 16.16
C GLU A 734 -50.56 12.69 15.87
N THR A 735 -51.28 13.78 15.63
CA THR A 735 -50.73 15.15 15.52
C THR A 735 -50.83 15.95 16.84
N SER A 736 -50.79 15.27 17.99
CA SER A 736 -50.80 15.92 19.33
C SER A 736 -49.69 15.43 20.27
N ASN A 737 -48.77 14.58 19.80
CA ASN A 737 -47.55 14.21 20.55
C ASN A 737 -46.29 14.96 20.10
N GLN A 738 -46.35 15.79 19.04
CA GLN A 738 -45.21 16.61 18.61
C GLN A 738 -45.01 17.90 19.44
N THR A 739 -46.02 18.38 20.17
CA THR A 739 -45.89 19.61 20.96
C THR A 739 -45.27 19.40 22.35
N ARG A 740 -45.29 18.17 22.89
CA ARG A 740 -44.56 17.82 24.13
C ARG A 740 -43.08 17.48 23.90
N GLN A 741 -42.71 17.06 22.70
CA GLN A 741 -41.30 16.79 22.36
C GLN A 741 -40.51 18.08 22.11
N ILE A 742 -41.16 19.15 21.62
CA ILE A 742 -40.53 20.45 21.42
C ILE A 742 -40.14 21.09 22.76
N SER A 743 -41.00 21.03 23.80
CA SER A 743 -40.67 21.58 25.12
C SER A 743 -39.47 20.89 25.80
N SER A 744 -39.27 19.58 25.57
CA SER A 744 -38.10 18.84 26.08
C SER A 744 -36.80 19.20 25.36
N CYS A 745 -36.86 19.61 24.09
CA CYS A 745 -35.70 20.10 23.34
C CYS A 745 -35.28 21.50 23.80
N TRP A 746 -36.21 22.38 24.18
CA TRP A 746 -35.89 23.71 24.72
C TRP A 746 -35.30 23.65 26.14
N ALA A 747 -35.73 22.71 26.98
CA ALA A 747 -35.11 22.48 28.29
C ALA A 747 -33.69 21.86 28.21
N MET A 748 -33.39 21.15 27.12
CA MET A 748 -32.04 20.63 26.82
C MET A 748 -31.11 21.74 26.29
N LEU A 749 -31.66 22.75 25.59
CA LEU A 749 -30.93 23.92 25.10
C LEU A 749 -30.48 24.87 26.23
N ALA A 750 -31.30 25.07 27.27
CA ALA A 750 -30.94 25.90 28.43
C ALA A 750 -29.80 25.31 29.29
N LYS A 751 -29.48 24.02 29.10
CA LYS A 751 -28.39 23.33 29.82
C LYS A 751 -27.05 23.33 29.06
N HIS A 752 -27.03 23.84 27.83
CA HIS A 752 -25.87 23.80 26.92
C HIS A 752 -25.29 25.18 26.58
N GLU A 753 -25.68 26.23 27.30
CA GLU A 753 -25.05 27.55 27.23
C GLU A 753 -23.54 27.52 27.62
N GLU A 754 -23.09 26.46 28.32
CA GLU A 754 -21.66 26.21 28.59
C GLU A 754 -20.83 25.67 27.40
N VAL A 755 -21.45 25.36 26.24
CA VAL A 755 -20.75 24.74 25.09
C VAL A 755 -20.24 25.76 24.06
N LEU A 756 -20.69 27.02 24.13
CA LEU A 756 -20.06 28.13 23.40
C LEU A 756 -18.85 28.68 24.17
N LYS A 757 -17.96 27.80 24.61
CA LYS A 757 -16.63 28.24 25.08
C LYS A 757 -15.91 28.88 23.89
N PRO A 758 -15.12 29.96 24.11
CA PRO A 758 -14.24 30.50 23.07
C PRO A 758 -13.43 29.36 22.46
N LEU A 759 -13.19 29.44 21.15
CA LEU A 759 -12.35 28.47 20.44
C LEU A 759 -11.07 28.25 21.26
N PRO A 760 -10.58 27.01 21.40
CA PRO A 760 -9.32 26.78 22.07
C PRO A 760 -8.25 27.73 21.50
N PRO A 761 -7.38 28.36 22.31
CA PRO A 761 -6.42 29.34 21.82
C PRO A 761 -5.56 28.86 20.63
N ALA A 762 -5.35 27.54 20.54
CA ALA A 762 -4.68 26.90 19.41
C ALA A 762 -5.47 27.00 18.08
N THR A 763 -6.79 26.80 18.09
CA THR A 763 -7.64 26.91 16.91
C THR A 763 -7.74 28.35 16.42
N ASP A 764 -7.82 29.32 17.34
CA ASP A 764 -7.77 30.74 16.98
C ASP A 764 -6.43 31.11 16.34
N ALA A 765 -5.30 30.66 16.91
CA ALA A 765 -3.98 30.90 16.33
C ALA A 765 -3.84 30.30 14.92
N LEU A 766 -4.38 29.10 14.69
CA LEU A 766 -4.43 28.47 13.37
C LEU A 766 -5.24 29.31 12.38
N TRP A 767 -6.42 29.79 12.78
CA TRP A 767 -7.25 30.65 11.93
C TRP A 767 -6.62 32.01 11.66
N GLN A 768 -5.94 32.61 12.63
CA GLN A 768 -5.19 33.85 12.40
C GLN A 768 -4.07 33.63 11.39
N LYS A 769 -3.37 32.49 11.43
CA LYS A 769 -2.36 32.14 10.42
C LYS A 769 -2.98 31.95 9.03
N ARG A 770 -4.10 31.23 8.92
CA ARG A 770 -4.85 31.05 7.66
C ARG A 770 -5.33 32.39 7.10
N LEU A 771 -5.91 33.24 7.95
CA LEU A 771 -6.36 34.57 7.60
C LEU A 771 -5.22 35.45 7.13
N TYR A 772 -4.09 35.42 7.83
CA TYR A 772 -2.89 36.15 7.44
C TYR A 772 -2.43 35.74 6.03
N LEU A 773 -2.24 34.45 5.77
CA LEU A 773 -1.81 33.96 4.46
C LEU A 773 -2.82 34.27 3.35
N ALA A 774 -4.12 34.11 3.64
CA ALA A 774 -5.17 34.44 2.69
C ALA A 774 -5.19 35.94 2.37
N ARG A 775 -4.99 36.83 3.36
CA ARG A 775 -4.88 38.28 3.16
C ARG A 775 -3.69 38.65 2.27
N GLN A 776 -2.54 38.01 2.49
CA GLN A 776 -1.32 38.27 1.72
C GLN A 776 -1.41 37.79 0.27
N THR A 777 -2.19 36.73 0.01
CA THR A 777 -2.37 36.20 -1.35
C THR A 777 -3.29 37.12 -2.14
N PRO A 778 -2.89 37.75 -3.25
CA PRO A 778 -3.78 38.64 -4.00
C PRO A 778 -5.07 37.93 -4.43
N PRO A 779 -6.22 38.63 -4.44
CA PRO A 779 -7.45 38.04 -4.95
C PRO A 779 -7.30 37.80 -6.46
N ARG A 780 -7.67 36.59 -6.89
CA ARG A 780 -7.41 36.06 -8.23
C ARG A 780 -8.63 35.32 -8.74
N ARG A 781 -8.81 35.27 -10.06
CA ARG A 781 -9.99 34.65 -10.65
C ARG A 781 -9.98 33.14 -10.37
N THR A 782 -11.02 32.64 -9.73
CA THR A 782 -11.11 31.25 -9.28
C THR A 782 -12.36 30.59 -9.85
N LEU A 783 -12.18 29.43 -10.48
CA LEU A 783 -13.28 28.57 -10.92
C LEU A 783 -13.54 27.51 -9.85
N VAL A 784 -14.78 27.42 -9.36
CA VAL A 784 -15.23 26.41 -8.41
C VAL A 784 -16.21 25.47 -9.11
N ILE A 785 -15.95 24.17 -9.10
CA ILE A 785 -16.83 23.14 -9.66
C ILE A 785 -17.27 22.20 -8.53
N PHE A 786 -18.56 22.24 -8.21
CA PHE A 786 -19.18 21.34 -7.24
C PHE A 786 -19.84 20.16 -7.98
N SER A 787 -19.33 18.96 -7.76
CA SER A 787 -19.89 17.70 -8.22
C SER A 787 -21.06 17.30 -7.33
N GLY A 788 -22.28 17.54 -7.82
CA GLY A 788 -23.52 17.10 -7.20
C GLY A 788 -23.77 15.60 -7.44
N HIS A 789 -24.63 15.02 -6.61
CA HIS A 789 -24.88 13.58 -6.58
C HIS A 789 -25.29 12.98 -7.94
N TYR A 790 -24.90 11.74 -8.20
CA TYR A 790 -25.27 10.94 -9.37
C TYR A 790 -25.82 9.58 -8.87
N ILE A 791 -27.11 9.31 -9.05
CA ILE A 791 -27.87 8.07 -8.74
C ILE A 791 -27.72 7.52 -7.28
N PRO A 792 -28.80 7.40 -6.49
CA PRO A 792 -28.71 7.11 -5.04
C PRO A 792 -28.21 5.69 -4.69
N PRO A 793 -27.16 5.56 -3.85
CA PRO A 793 -26.97 4.38 -3.01
C PRO A 793 -27.94 4.48 -1.83
N GLY A 794 -29.24 4.31 -2.12
CA GLY A 794 -30.32 4.38 -1.14
C GLY A 794 -30.74 5.79 -0.67
N PRO A 795 -31.95 5.93 -0.13
CA PRO A 795 -32.59 7.23 0.18
C PRO A 795 -31.87 8.04 1.27
N SER A 796 -31.07 7.40 2.14
CA SER A 796 -30.36 8.09 3.22
C SER A 796 -29.17 8.92 2.73
N ALA A 797 -28.42 8.42 1.73
CA ALA A 797 -27.26 9.12 1.19
C ALA A 797 -27.68 10.32 0.33
N GLU A 798 -28.75 10.17 -0.45
CA GLU A 798 -29.32 11.25 -1.26
C GLU A 798 -29.72 12.46 -0.41
N LYS A 799 -30.44 12.21 0.70
CA LYS A 799 -30.81 13.26 1.64
C LYS A 799 -29.59 14.01 2.16
N ALA A 800 -28.53 13.28 2.55
CA ALA A 800 -27.30 13.89 3.06
C ALA A 800 -26.58 14.73 2.00
N TYR A 801 -26.49 14.26 0.75
CA TYR A 801 -25.88 15.02 -0.34
C TYR A 801 -26.67 16.28 -0.71
N MET A 802 -28.00 16.21 -0.68
CA MET A 802 -28.86 17.37 -0.89
C MET A 802 -28.79 18.38 0.25
N GLU A 803 -28.66 17.92 1.51
CA GLU A 803 -28.37 18.78 2.66
C GLU A 803 -27.02 19.49 2.51
N ASN A 804 -25.98 18.76 2.13
CA ASN A 804 -24.65 19.32 1.87
C ASN A 804 -24.69 20.38 0.75
N LEU A 805 -25.37 20.09 -0.36
CA LEU A 805 -25.53 21.04 -1.47
C LEU A 805 -26.28 22.30 -1.02
N ARG A 806 -27.40 22.16 -0.29
CA ARG A 806 -28.13 23.31 0.27
C ARG A 806 -27.23 24.17 1.16
N TYR A 807 -26.45 23.53 2.02
CA TYR A 807 -25.50 24.22 2.88
C TYR A 807 -24.43 24.96 2.07
N PHE A 808 -23.84 24.28 1.10
CA PHE A 808 -22.84 24.89 0.21
C PHE A 808 -23.42 26.07 -0.57
N LEU A 809 -24.64 25.99 -1.11
CA LEU A 809 -25.26 27.11 -1.81
C LEU A 809 -25.48 28.32 -0.90
N LYS A 810 -25.83 28.07 0.37
CA LYS A 810 -26.07 29.13 1.36
C LYS A 810 -24.79 29.81 1.82
N TYR A 811 -23.72 29.05 2.07
CA TYR A 811 -22.51 29.57 2.74
C TYR A 811 -21.23 29.52 1.90
N GLY A 812 -21.15 28.62 0.93
CA GLY A 812 -19.98 28.41 0.06
C GLY A 812 -20.09 29.03 -1.32
N ALA A 813 -21.29 29.17 -1.87
CA ALA A 813 -21.52 29.81 -3.16
C ALA A 813 -21.81 31.31 -3.03
N CYS A 814 -21.17 32.00 -2.07
CA CYS A 814 -21.41 33.42 -1.87
C CYS A 814 -20.92 34.25 -3.09
N ARG A 815 -21.54 35.42 -3.31
CA ARG A 815 -21.21 36.28 -4.46
C ARG A 815 -19.84 36.94 -4.26
N ASP A 816 -18.87 36.54 -5.06
CA ASP A 816 -17.57 37.20 -5.21
C ASP A 816 -17.31 37.46 -6.69
N LYS A 817 -16.92 38.68 -7.07
CA LYS A 817 -16.71 39.09 -8.46
C LYS A 817 -15.56 38.32 -9.15
N LEU A 818 -14.69 37.69 -8.36
CA LEU A 818 -13.54 36.92 -8.83
C LEU A 818 -13.77 35.41 -8.74
N VAL A 819 -14.91 34.96 -8.24
CA VAL A 819 -15.22 33.53 -8.13
C VAL A 819 -16.39 33.18 -9.04
N THR A 820 -16.17 32.20 -9.92
CA THR A 820 -17.25 31.59 -10.71
C THR A 820 -17.55 30.22 -10.14
N THR A 821 -18.81 29.96 -9.79
CA THR A 821 -19.25 28.68 -9.23
C THR A 821 -20.15 27.94 -10.21
N LEU A 822 -19.73 26.73 -10.58
CA LEU A 822 -20.50 25.77 -11.37
C LEU A 822 -20.98 24.65 -10.44
N VAL A 823 -22.26 24.31 -10.51
CA VAL A 823 -22.83 23.14 -9.83
C VAL A 823 -23.28 22.14 -10.88
N VAL A 824 -22.67 20.96 -10.88
CA VAL A 824 -22.89 19.92 -11.90
C VAL A 824 -23.59 18.73 -11.26
N VAL A 825 -24.85 18.48 -11.62
CA VAL A 825 -25.68 17.45 -10.98
C VAL A 825 -26.02 16.31 -11.95
N GLY A 826 -26.29 15.11 -11.41
CA GLY A 826 -26.76 13.98 -12.20
C GLY A 826 -28.10 14.26 -12.90
N PRO A 827 -28.49 13.46 -13.89
CA PRO A 827 -29.67 13.74 -14.73
C PRO A 827 -30.97 13.74 -13.90
N GLU A 828 -31.08 12.82 -12.95
CA GLU A 828 -32.29 12.64 -12.13
C GLU A 828 -32.38 13.54 -10.88
N ALA A 829 -31.40 14.41 -10.64
CA ALA A 829 -31.42 15.25 -9.44
C ALA A 829 -32.51 16.33 -9.56
N ASN A 830 -33.48 16.33 -8.63
CA ASN A 830 -34.48 17.40 -8.55
C ASN A 830 -33.91 18.61 -7.80
N VAL A 831 -33.48 19.62 -8.56
CA VAL A 831 -32.82 20.83 -8.04
C VAL A 831 -33.56 22.12 -8.36
N THR A 832 -34.80 22.06 -8.89
CA THR A 832 -35.54 23.24 -9.38
C THR A 832 -35.61 24.36 -8.34
N ALA A 833 -36.03 24.05 -7.12
CA ALA A 833 -36.09 25.03 -6.02
C ALA A 833 -34.71 25.60 -5.63
N LEU A 834 -33.62 24.86 -5.84
CA LEU A 834 -32.26 25.33 -5.55
C LEU A 834 -31.71 26.22 -6.66
N VAL A 835 -32.07 25.94 -7.92
CA VAL A 835 -31.73 26.79 -9.07
C VAL A 835 -32.35 28.17 -8.87
N GLU A 836 -33.62 28.22 -8.48
CA GLU A 836 -34.33 29.48 -8.17
C GLU A 836 -33.71 30.21 -6.98
N ALA A 837 -33.28 29.49 -5.94
CA ALA A 837 -32.66 30.08 -4.75
C ALA A 837 -31.22 30.58 -4.96
N ALA A 838 -30.51 30.11 -5.98
CA ALA A 838 -29.12 30.46 -6.26
C ALA A 838 -28.89 30.82 -7.75
N PRO A 839 -29.49 31.93 -8.24
CA PRO A 839 -29.42 32.31 -9.66
C PRO A 839 -28.04 32.80 -10.11
N HIS A 840 -27.14 33.11 -9.16
CA HIS A 840 -25.75 33.50 -9.44
C HIS A 840 -24.80 32.31 -9.64
N VAL A 841 -25.30 31.08 -9.47
CA VAL A 841 -24.57 29.84 -9.74
C VAL A 841 -24.95 29.33 -11.13
N THR A 842 -23.98 28.84 -11.89
CA THR A 842 -24.26 28.16 -13.16
C THR A 842 -24.52 26.69 -12.90
N TRP A 843 -25.69 26.22 -13.35
CA TRP A 843 -26.12 24.84 -13.17
C TRP A 843 -25.89 24.04 -14.44
N LEU A 844 -25.25 22.88 -14.31
CA LEU A 844 -24.97 21.97 -15.42
C LEU A 844 -25.47 20.56 -15.09
N ARG A 845 -25.77 19.79 -16.13
CA ARG A 845 -26.12 18.37 -16.02
C ARG A 845 -24.97 17.52 -16.52
N ARG A 846 -24.76 16.36 -15.90
CA ARG A 846 -23.76 15.38 -16.31
C ARG A 846 -24.37 14.02 -16.57
N SER A 847 -23.62 13.19 -17.29
CA SER A 847 -23.89 11.76 -17.41
C SER A 847 -23.65 11.02 -16.08
N PRO A 848 -24.19 9.80 -15.89
CA PRO A 848 -23.99 9.03 -14.66
C PRO A 848 -22.62 8.32 -14.60
N TYR A 849 -21.68 8.67 -15.47
CA TYR A 849 -20.39 7.97 -15.60
C TYR A 849 -19.30 8.61 -14.71
N CYS A 850 -18.21 7.87 -14.50
CA CYS A 850 -16.93 8.34 -13.94
C CYS A 850 -16.95 9.08 -12.58
N TYR A 851 -17.96 8.88 -11.72
CA TYR A 851 -18.08 9.57 -10.42
C TYR A 851 -17.83 11.08 -10.57
N ASP A 852 -17.23 11.74 -9.58
CA ASP A 852 -16.98 13.19 -9.55
C ASP A 852 -16.17 13.73 -10.74
N LEU A 853 -15.37 12.90 -11.41
CA LEU A 853 -14.60 13.34 -12.58
C LEU A 853 -15.46 13.81 -13.74
N GLU A 854 -16.61 13.17 -13.96
CA GLU A 854 -17.51 13.58 -15.03
C GLU A 854 -18.08 14.98 -14.78
N ALA A 855 -18.33 15.34 -13.50
CA ALA A 855 -18.75 16.70 -13.17
C ALA A 855 -17.63 17.70 -13.48
N TYR A 856 -16.39 17.36 -13.14
CA TYR A 856 -15.24 18.22 -13.41
C TYR A 856 -15.03 18.40 -14.91
N LYS A 857 -15.14 17.33 -15.70
CA LYS A 857 -15.13 17.35 -17.16
C LYS A 857 -16.17 18.31 -17.73
N VAL A 858 -17.44 18.13 -17.35
CA VAL A 858 -18.55 18.95 -17.85
C VAL A 858 -18.35 20.42 -17.52
N GLY A 859 -17.89 20.73 -16.30
CA GLY A 859 -17.57 22.09 -15.90
C GLY A 859 -16.42 22.70 -16.71
N LEU A 860 -15.31 21.98 -16.89
CA LEU A 860 -14.16 22.46 -17.68
C LEU A 860 -14.53 22.64 -19.15
N LYS A 861 -15.33 21.73 -19.74
CA LYS A 861 -15.82 21.82 -21.12
C LYS A 861 -16.74 23.01 -21.32
N HIS A 862 -17.63 23.28 -20.36
CA HIS A 862 -18.52 24.44 -20.40
C HIS A 862 -17.75 25.76 -20.46
N ILE A 863 -16.67 25.89 -19.68
CA ILE A 863 -15.79 27.08 -19.73
C ILE A 863 -14.95 27.11 -21.01
N GLY A 864 -14.51 25.94 -21.48
CA GLY A 864 -13.72 25.78 -22.70
C GLY A 864 -12.27 26.26 -22.57
N ALA A 865 -11.38 25.73 -23.41
CA ALA A 865 -9.93 25.96 -23.30
C ALA A 865 -9.52 27.46 -23.35
N LYS A 866 -10.25 28.30 -24.11
CA LYS A 866 -10.02 29.75 -24.13
C LYS A 866 -10.48 30.43 -22.84
N GLY A 867 -11.64 30.03 -22.31
CA GLY A 867 -12.20 30.57 -21.07
C GLY A 867 -11.37 30.18 -19.85
N LEU A 868 -10.77 28.98 -19.83
CA LEU A 868 -9.94 28.53 -18.73
C LEU A 868 -8.74 29.46 -18.48
N ARG A 869 -8.21 30.12 -19.52
CA ARG A 869 -7.11 31.11 -19.40
C ARG A 869 -7.48 32.37 -18.62
N SER A 870 -8.78 32.58 -18.37
CA SER A 870 -9.27 33.72 -17.60
C SER A 870 -9.29 33.46 -16.09
N TYR A 871 -8.98 32.23 -15.65
CA TYR A 871 -8.93 31.83 -14.25
C TYR A 871 -7.48 31.53 -13.85
N ASP A 872 -7.07 32.03 -12.69
CA ASP A 872 -5.76 31.73 -12.11
C ASP A 872 -5.78 30.40 -11.34
N TYR A 873 -6.92 30.06 -10.73
CA TYR A 873 -7.10 28.90 -9.86
C TYR A 873 -8.36 28.09 -10.18
N PHE A 874 -8.30 26.80 -9.87
CA PHE A 874 -9.36 25.82 -10.09
C PHE A 874 -9.60 25.03 -8.81
N VAL A 875 -10.84 24.98 -8.35
CA VAL A 875 -11.25 24.24 -7.15
C VAL A 875 -12.36 23.25 -7.50
N PHE A 876 -12.16 21.99 -7.16
CA PHE A 876 -13.08 20.89 -7.42
C PHE A 876 -13.58 20.35 -6.07
N LEU A 877 -14.90 20.16 -5.92
CA LEU A 877 -15.52 19.62 -4.70
C LEU A 877 -16.48 18.50 -5.04
N ASN A 878 -16.63 17.52 -4.14
CA ASN A 878 -17.67 16.52 -4.25
C ASN A 878 -18.83 16.69 -3.26
N CYS A 879 -19.96 16.08 -3.58
CA CYS A 879 -21.19 16.17 -2.78
C CYS A 879 -21.07 15.51 -1.41
N GLY A 880 -20.01 14.73 -1.16
CA GLY A 880 -19.72 14.12 0.14
C GLY A 880 -19.19 15.09 1.19
N LEU A 881 -18.86 16.33 0.82
CA LEU A 881 -18.41 17.36 1.75
C LEU A 881 -19.57 18.24 2.24
N ALA A 882 -19.60 18.47 3.55
CA ALA A 882 -20.31 19.59 4.15
C ALA A 882 -19.35 20.75 4.40
N GLY A 883 -19.83 21.97 4.23
CA GLY A 883 -19.03 23.19 4.41
C GLY A 883 -19.30 24.23 3.32
N PRO A 884 -18.56 25.36 3.34
CA PRO A 884 -17.47 25.68 4.25
C PRO A 884 -17.94 26.04 5.67
N PHE A 885 -17.19 25.65 6.69
CA PHE A 885 -17.34 26.05 8.08
C PHE A 885 -16.26 27.09 8.40
N LEU A 886 -16.68 28.35 8.56
CA LEU A 886 -15.78 29.48 8.81
C LEU A 886 -16.11 30.10 10.18
N PRO A 887 -15.12 30.44 11.02
CA PRO A 887 -15.37 31.21 12.23
C PRO A 887 -15.81 32.65 11.88
N ALA A 888 -16.42 33.34 12.85
CA ALA A 888 -16.88 34.72 12.68
C ALA A 888 -15.77 35.65 12.14
N SER A 889 -14.55 35.55 12.67
CA SER A 889 -13.40 36.34 12.22
C SER A 889 -13.04 36.14 10.75
N ALA A 890 -13.30 34.94 10.19
CA ALA A 890 -13.07 34.64 8.79
C ALA A 890 -14.19 35.15 7.89
N LEU A 891 -15.44 35.15 8.39
CA LEU A 891 -16.59 35.74 7.70
C LEU A 891 -16.48 37.28 7.68
N GLU A 892 -16.14 37.89 8.82
CA GLU A 892 -15.91 39.33 8.97
C GLU A 892 -14.76 39.84 8.09
N ALA A 893 -13.74 39.01 7.86
CA ALA A 893 -12.65 39.35 6.95
C ALA A 893 -13.09 39.48 5.48
N GLY A 894 -14.30 39.02 5.12
CA GLY A 894 -14.82 39.10 3.75
C GLY A 894 -14.01 38.28 2.75
N ILE A 895 -13.25 37.29 3.22
CA ILE A 895 -12.39 36.45 2.39
C ILE A 895 -13.17 35.23 1.93
N HIS A 896 -13.29 35.06 0.60
CA HIS A 896 -13.89 33.85 0.04
C HIS A 896 -13.08 32.60 0.46
N TRP A 897 -13.78 31.55 0.88
CA TRP A 897 -13.17 30.35 1.49
C TRP A 897 -12.13 29.66 0.59
N SER A 898 -12.30 29.73 -0.73
CA SER A 898 -11.35 29.13 -1.69
C SER A 898 -9.95 29.72 -1.54
N ARG A 899 -9.83 30.97 -1.05
CA ARG A 899 -8.55 31.65 -0.85
C ARG A 899 -7.69 31.02 0.24
N TYR A 900 -8.30 30.32 1.20
CA TYR A 900 -7.53 29.54 2.18
C TYR A 900 -6.77 28.39 1.50
N PHE A 901 -7.38 27.74 0.50
CA PHE A 901 -6.74 26.69 -0.29
C PHE A 901 -5.75 27.25 -1.32
N THR A 902 -6.15 28.28 -2.08
CA THR A 902 -5.30 28.82 -3.14
C THR A 902 -4.09 29.59 -2.59
N SER A 903 -4.15 30.12 -1.36
CA SER A 903 -2.98 30.71 -0.68
C SER A 903 -1.85 29.71 -0.40
N ARG A 904 -2.13 28.40 -0.50
CA ARG A 904 -1.13 27.33 -0.35
C ARG A 904 -0.51 26.90 -1.68
N ILE A 905 -1.02 27.39 -2.80
CA ILE A 905 -0.45 27.12 -4.12
C ILE A 905 0.74 28.05 -4.32
N THR A 906 1.91 27.47 -4.59
CA THR A 906 3.18 28.20 -4.76
C THR A 906 3.84 27.82 -6.09
N SER A 907 5.06 28.31 -6.36
CA SER A 907 5.84 27.83 -7.50
C SER A 907 6.18 26.33 -7.40
N LYS A 908 6.23 25.81 -6.17
CA LYS A 908 6.54 24.40 -5.88
C LYS A 908 5.27 23.58 -5.63
N VAL A 909 4.33 24.08 -4.84
CA VAL A 909 3.09 23.36 -4.48
C VAL A 909 2.02 23.61 -5.54
N LYS A 910 1.59 22.56 -6.24
CA LYS A 910 0.62 22.67 -7.36
C LYS A 910 -0.71 21.95 -7.14
N LEU A 911 -0.85 21.22 -6.04
CA LEU A 911 -2.10 20.57 -5.65
C LEU A 911 -2.30 20.70 -4.14
N VAL A 912 -3.47 21.20 -3.75
CA VAL A 912 -3.85 21.41 -2.34
C VAL A 912 -5.18 20.71 -2.08
N GLY A 913 -5.31 19.97 -0.98
CA GLY A 913 -6.59 19.42 -0.54
C GLY A 913 -6.89 19.63 0.93
N ILE A 914 -7.93 18.95 1.41
CA ILE A 914 -8.35 19.03 2.83
C ILE A 914 -7.46 18.20 3.76
N GLY A 915 -6.90 17.10 3.27
CA GLY A 915 -6.08 16.16 4.02
C GLY A 915 -5.35 15.19 3.09
N PHE A 916 -4.44 14.39 3.63
CA PHE A 916 -3.80 13.29 2.90
C PHE A 916 -4.39 11.93 3.30
N ASN A 917 -4.49 11.03 2.32
CA ASN A 917 -4.63 9.61 2.55
C ASN A 917 -3.26 8.93 2.39
N PHE A 918 -2.76 8.34 3.47
CA PHE A 918 -1.50 7.57 3.50
C PHE A 918 -1.73 6.06 3.30
N GLU A 919 -2.98 5.61 3.32
CA GLU A 919 -3.36 4.22 3.06
C GLU A 919 -3.72 4.05 1.58
N ALA A 920 -2.69 3.83 0.75
CA ALA A 920 -2.93 3.32 -0.60
C ALA A 920 -3.39 1.87 -0.51
N LEU A 921 -4.47 1.52 -1.22
CA LEU A 921 -4.98 0.15 -1.23
C LEU A 921 -4.00 -0.77 -2.00
N PRO A 922 -3.76 -2.01 -1.57
CA PRO A 922 -2.88 -2.95 -2.27
C PRO A 922 -3.28 -3.09 -3.75
N PRO A 923 -2.32 -3.17 -4.70
CA PRO A 923 -0.88 -3.40 -4.53
C PRO A 923 -0.01 -2.14 -4.40
N LEU A 924 -0.61 -0.94 -4.29
CA LEU A 924 0.14 0.33 -4.22
C LEU A 924 0.52 0.74 -2.78
N SER A 925 0.26 -0.12 -1.80
CA SER A 925 0.65 0.06 -0.39
C SER A 925 2.16 0.33 -0.28
N GLY A 926 2.54 1.50 0.25
CA GLY A 926 3.95 1.94 0.36
C GLY A 926 4.37 3.09 -0.57
N ARG A 927 3.44 3.69 -1.31
CA ARG A 927 3.70 4.92 -2.11
C ARG A 927 3.30 6.19 -1.37
N HIS A 928 3.84 7.31 -1.89
CA HIS A 928 3.70 8.68 -1.39
C HIS A 928 2.29 9.06 -0.92
N PRO A 929 2.16 9.99 0.04
CA PRO A 929 0.86 10.52 0.48
C PRO A 929 0.03 11.05 -0.68
N THR A 930 -1.27 10.84 -0.58
CA THR A 930 -2.22 11.18 -1.65
C THR A 930 -3.16 12.28 -1.17
N VAL A 931 -3.29 13.37 -1.94
CA VAL A 931 -4.29 14.40 -1.65
C VAL A 931 -5.67 13.78 -1.83
N MET A 932 -6.54 13.90 -0.82
CA MET A 932 -7.88 13.34 -0.92
C MET A 932 -8.71 14.07 -1.99
N SER A 933 -9.28 13.33 -2.94
CA SER A 933 -10.00 13.83 -4.14
C SER A 933 -11.28 14.64 -3.87
N MET A 934 -11.73 14.70 -2.62
CA MET A 934 -13.00 15.32 -2.24
C MET A 934 -12.99 16.84 -2.37
N LEU A 935 -11.82 17.45 -2.17
CA LEU A 935 -11.57 18.85 -2.47
C LEU A 935 -10.14 18.99 -2.99
N LEU A 936 -10.02 19.49 -4.22
CA LEU A 936 -8.74 19.76 -4.87
C LEU A 936 -8.69 21.22 -5.30
N ALA A 937 -7.63 21.94 -4.95
CA ALA A 937 -7.31 23.27 -5.45
C ALA A 937 -5.98 23.24 -6.19
N THR A 938 -5.95 23.86 -7.37
CA THR A 938 -4.77 23.88 -8.25
C THR A 938 -4.70 25.17 -9.09
N ASP A 939 -3.55 25.45 -9.69
CA ASP A 939 -3.36 26.52 -10.68
C ASP A 939 -3.31 25.94 -12.11
N HIS A 940 -2.96 26.75 -13.11
CA HIS A 940 -2.79 26.27 -14.47
C HIS A 940 -1.75 25.16 -14.65
N ALA A 941 -0.65 25.20 -13.89
CA ALA A 941 0.41 24.21 -14.02
C ALA A 941 -0.07 22.85 -13.49
N GLY A 942 -0.69 22.85 -12.30
CA GLY A 942 -1.25 21.62 -11.74
C GLY A 942 -2.51 21.14 -12.49
N LEU A 943 -3.36 22.03 -13.00
CA LEU A 943 -4.48 21.65 -13.88
C LEU A 943 -3.97 20.95 -15.14
N LYS A 944 -2.87 21.41 -15.73
CA LYS A 944 -2.27 20.75 -16.90
C LYS A 944 -1.76 19.34 -16.58
N VAL A 945 -1.20 19.13 -15.39
CA VAL A 945 -0.81 17.80 -14.90
C VAL A 945 -2.04 16.92 -14.70
N LEU A 946 -3.09 17.44 -14.06
CA LEU A 946 -4.35 16.73 -13.84
C LEU A 946 -5.00 16.33 -15.16
N VAL A 947 -5.11 17.27 -16.10
CA VAL A 947 -5.70 17.01 -17.43
C VAL A 947 -4.90 15.95 -18.17
N ARG A 948 -3.57 16.05 -18.20
CA ARG A 948 -2.71 15.03 -18.82
C ARG A 948 -2.88 13.66 -18.17
N HIS A 949 -2.87 13.58 -16.84
CA HIS A 949 -3.05 12.32 -16.12
C HIS A 949 -4.38 11.65 -16.49
N VAL A 950 -5.46 12.43 -16.49
CA VAL A 950 -6.80 11.89 -16.76
C VAL A 950 -6.99 11.57 -18.25
N GLU A 951 -6.48 12.39 -19.16
CA GLU A 951 -6.61 12.18 -20.61
C GLU A 951 -5.66 11.10 -21.15
N HIS A 952 -4.43 11.02 -20.65
CA HIS A 952 -3.41 10.11 -21.17
C HIS A 952 -3.39 8.78 -20.41
N ASP A 953 -3.43 8.83 -19.08
CA ASP A 953 -3.22 7.63 -18.25
C ASP A 953 -4.53 6.93 -17.89
N LEU A 954 -5.65 7.67 -17.85
CA LEU A 954 -6.99 7.12 -17.66
C LEU A 954 -7.84 7.08 -18.94
N ASN A 955 -7.34 7.67 -20.04
CA ASN A 955 -8.04 7.79 -21.32
C ASN A 955 -9.45 8.42 -21.20
N ILE A 956 -9.61 9.41 -20.31
CA ILE A 956 -10.85 10.16 -20.13
C ILE A 956 -10.63 11.54 -20.71
N ASP A 957 -11.29 11.81 -21.83
CA ASP A 957 -11.22 13.12 -22.50
C ASP A 957 -11.84 14.21 -21.62
N LEU A 958 -11.05 15.12 -21.04
CA LEU A 958 -11.55 16.17 -20.15
C LEU A 958 -11.89 17.46 -20.91
N VAL A 959 -11.23 17.70 -22.05
CA VAL A 959 -11.28 18.99 -22.76
C VAL A 959 -11.77 18.87 -24.22
N SER A 960 -11.75 17.68 -24.82
CA SER A 960 -12.13 17.40 -26.22
C SER A 960 -13.42 16.54 -26.30
N GLY A 961 -14.00 16.38 -27.50
CA GLY A 961 -15.12 15.45 -27.77
C GLY A 961 -16.44 16.09 -28.24
N PRO A 962 -17.30 15.35 -29.01
CA PRO A 962 -18.43 15.90 -29.75
C PRO A 962 -19.55 16.51 -28.88
N ALA A 963 -20.51 17.16 -29.52
CA ALA A 963 -21.60 17.93 -28.91
C ALA A 963 -22.42 17.13 -27.88
N LEU A 964 -23.14 17.84 -27.00
CA LEU A 964 -23.82 17.31 -25.81
C LEU A 964 -24.97 16.32 -26.12
N ASP A 965 -25.34 16.13 -27.39
CA ASP A 965 -26.63 15.58 -27.81
C ASP A 965 -26.66 14.03 -27.95
N ASP A 966 -25.50 13.34 -27.93
CA ASP A 966 -25.39 11.89 -28.23
C ASP A 966 -25.43 10.95 -27.00
N LEU A 967 -26.15 11.27 -25.93
CA LEU A 967 -26.05 10.54 -24.64
C LEU A 967 -27.32 9.79 -24.18
N HIS A 968 -28.29 9.59 -25.08
CA HIS A 968 -29.51 8.85 -24.79
C HIS A 968 -29.47 7.41 -25.35
N ALA A 969 -28.80 6.49 -24.64
CA ALA A 969 -29.04 5.05 -24.84
C ALA A 969 -28.90 4.29 -23.50
N ALA A 970 -29.99 3.63 -23.09
CA ALA A 970 -30.15 2.94 -21.82
C ALA A 970 -29.50 1.54 -21.83
N VAL A 971 -28.73 1.22 -20.78
CA VAL A 971 -28.25 -0.15 -20.49
C VAL A 971 -28.34 -0.39 -18.97
N GLU A 972 -28.89 -1.53 -18.59
CA GLU A 972 -29.09 -1.97 -17.20
C GLU A 972 -27.77 -2.29 -16.45
N TRP A 973 -27.81 -2.19 -15.12
CA TRP A 973 -26.66 -2.05 -14.21
C TRP A 973 -26.36 -3.28 -13.34
N PRO A 974 -25.07 -3.60 -13.11
CA PRO A 974 -24.58 -4.20 -11.87
C PRO A 974 -23.69 -3.23 -11.06
N THR A 975 -23.84 -3.26 -9.74
CA THR A 975 -23.37 -2.25 -8.75
C THR A 975 -21.88 -2.25 -8.40
N THR A 976 -21.02 -2.94 -9.15
CA THR A 976 -19.59 -3.14 -8.77
C THR A 976 -18.54 -2.70 -9.79
N GLN A 977 -18.94 -2.30 -11.00
CA GLN A 977 -18.02 -1.98 -12.10
C GLN A 977 -18.25 -0.57 -12.66
N VAL A 978 -17.17 0.17 -12.87
CA VAL A 978 -17.12 1.54 -13.40
C VAL A 978 -16.83 1.45 -14.89
N LYS A 979 -17.76 1.89 -15.73
CA LYS A 979 -17.49 2.07 -17.17
C LYS A 979 -17.07 3.51 -17.41
N CYS A 980 -15.81 3.71 -17.79
CA CYS A 980 -15.30 5.01 -18.22
C CYS A 980 -15.43 5.12 -19.74
N ARG A 981 -15.83 6.30 -20.25
CA ARG A 981 -15.92 6.59 -21.69
C ARG A 981 -14.50 6.78 -22.24
N ALA A 982 -13.80 5.68 -22.43
CA ALA A 982 -12.53 5.64 -23.14
C ALA A 982 -12.81 5.59 -24.64
N ALA A 983 -12.20 6.48 -25.42
CA ALA A 983 -12.03 6.24 -26.84
C ALA A 983 -10.77 5.39 -26.98
N ASP A 984 -10.90 4.07 -27.15
CA ASP A 984 -9.79 3.31 -27.71
C ASP A 984 -9.56 3.83 -29.14
N THR A 985 -8.41 4.44 -29.39
CA THR A 985 -8.02 4.93 -30.73
C THR A 985 -7.85 3.80 -31.74
N ARG A 986 -7.87 2.53 -31.30
CA ARG A 986 -7.80 1.35 -32.18
C ARG A 986 -9.12 0.56 -32.31
N HIS A 987 -10.02 0.52 -31.31
CA HIS A 987 -11.25 -0.30 -31.37
C HIS A 987 -12.54 0.31 -30.77
N GLY A 988 -12.51 1.49 -30.13
CA GLY A 988 -13.73 2.15 -29.62
C GLY A 988 -14.45 1.50 -28.40
N ASP A 989 -13.84 0.55 -27.68
CA ASP A 989 -14.51 -0.18 -26.58
C ASP A 989 -14.39 0.48 -25.19
N PHE A 990 -15.42 0.27 -24.34
CA PHE A 990 -15.48 0.75 -22.96
C PHE A 990 -14.47 0.02 -22.05
N VAL A 991 -13.57 0.76 -21.39
CA VAL A 991 -12.74 0.19 -20.32
C VAL A 991 -13.59 0.07 -19.04
N THR A 992 -13.71 -1.15 -18.54
CA THR A 992 -14.39 -1.45 -17.29
C THR A 992 -13.36 -1.58 -16.18
N MET A 993 -13.38 -0.67 -15.22
CA MET A 993 -12.51 -0.70 -14.04
C MET A 993 -13.36 -1.00 -12.80
N SER A 994 -12.83 -1.72 -11.83
CA SER A 994 -13.46 -1.78 -10.51
C SER A 994 -13.40 -0.40 -9.83
N ARG A 995 -14.32 -0.14 -8.90
CA ARG A 995 -14.29 1.07 -8.06
C ARG A 995 -12.93 1.29 -7.40
N LEU A 996 -12.28 0.19 -6.98
CA LEU A 996 -11.00 0.19 -6.33
C LEU A 996 -9.87 0.60 -7.29
N GLU A 997 -9.84 0.04 -8.49
CA GLU A 997 -8.87 0.40 -9.52
C GLU A 997 -9.05 1.87 -9.96
N PHE A 998 -10.29 2.35 -10.05
CA PHE A 998 -10.57 3.75 -10.33
C PHE A 998 -10.02 4.67 -9.22
N ILE A 999 -10.29 4.38 -7.95
CA ILE A 999 -9.75 5.15 -6.81
C ILE A 999 -8.22 5.14 -6.83
N ASN A 1000 -7.59 3.98 -7.04
CA ASN A 1000 -6.14 3.88 -7.11
C ASN A 1000 -5.57 4.67 -8.30
N SER A 1001 -6.18 4.54 -9.48
CA SER A 1001 -5.65 5.16 -10.70
C SER A 1001 -5.92 6.66 -10.74
N PHE A 1002 -6.99 7.13 -10.11
CA PHE A 1002 -7.31 8.54 -10.02
C PHE A 1002 -6.72 9.20 -8.77
N GLU A 1003 -7.11 8.79 -7.56
CA GLU A 1003 -6.70 9.50 -6.34
C GLU A 1003 -5.21 9.32 -6.02
N VAL A 1004 -4.72 8.07 -6.09
CA VAL A 1004 -3.33 7.76 -5.73
C VAL A 1004 -2.36 8.24 -6.80
N LEU A 1005 -2.61 7.91 -8.06
CA LEU A 1005 -1.69 8.31 -9.13
C LEU A 1005 -1.77 9.80 -9.48
N LEU A 1006 -2.87 10.52 -9.21
CA LEU A 1006 -2.90 11.97 -9.44
C LEU A 1006 -1.84 12.69 -8.59
N SER A 1007 -1.67 12.29 -7.33
CA SER A 1007 -0.64 12.85 -6.46
C SER A 1007 0.76 12.45 -6.93
N GLN A 1008 0.92 11.22 -7.43
CA GLN A 1008 2.16 10.77 -8.07
C GLN A 1008 2.52 11.63 -9.29
N SER A 1009 1.57 11.90 -10.17
CA SER A 1009 1.79 12.70 -11.39
C SER A 1009 2.22 14.14 -11.08
N MET A 1010 1.80 14.68 -9.92
CA MET A 1010 2.33 15.97 -9.43
C MET A 1010 3.82 15.86 -9.08
N PHE A 1011 4.23 14.81 -8.38
CA PHE A 1011 5.64 14.57 -8.05
C PHE A 1011 6.49 14.31 -9.29
N ASP A 1012 5.98 13.53 -10.24
CA ASP A 1012 6.66 13.24 -11.52
C ASP A 1012 6.83 14.52 -12.36
N GLY A 1013 5.90 15.47 -12.22
CA GLY A 1013 6.00 16.82 -12.76
C GLY A 1013 7.01 17.74 -12.04
N GLY A 1014 7.68 17.26 -10.99
CA GLY A 1014 8.62 18.03 -10.17
C GLY A 1014 7.94 18.97 -9.17
N TYR A 1015 6.64 18.78 -8.90
CA TYR A 1015 5.87 19.61 -7.98
C TYR A 1015 5.68 18.95 -6.61
N SER A 1016 5.34 19.76 -5.62
CA SER A 1016 4.89 19.35 -4.29
C SER A 1016 3.37 19.38 -4.17
N ILE A 1017 2.86 18.69 -3.16
CA ILE A 1017 1.47 18.70 -2.76
C ILE A 1017 1.33 19.25 -1.32
N ALA A 1018 0.18 19.80 -1.00
CA ALA A 1018 -0.15 20.25 0.34
C ALA A 1018 -1.57 19.83 0.75
N ALA A 1019 -1.82 19.82 2.04
CA ALA A 1019 -3.15 19.70 2.61
C ALA A 1019 -3.33 20.75 3.70
N ILE A 1020 -4.52 21.31 3.85
CA ILE A 1020 -4.76 22.42 4.79
C ILE A 1020 -4.47 22.00 6.23
N ASP A 1021 -4.85 20.79 6.62
CA ASP A 1021 -4.58 20.22 7.94
C ASP A 1021 -3.08 20.18 8.31
N LEU A 1022 -2.19 19.93 7.35
CA LEU A 1022 -0.75 19.76 7.57
C LEU A 1022 0.09 20.98 7.22
N ALA A 1023 -0.34 21.76 6.23
CA ALA A 1023 0.33 23.00 5.83
C ALA A 1023 0.28 24.06 6.94
N ASP A 1024 -0.70 23.98 7.84
CA ASP A 1024 -0.75 24.84 9.02
C ASP A 1024 0.39 24.54 10.01
N PHE A 1025 0.91 23.31 10.02
CA PHE A 1025 2.09 22.91 10.80
C PHE A 1025 3.41 23.12 10.03
N GLY A 1026 3.38 23.84 8.90
CA GLY A 1026 4.56 24.13 8.09
C GLY A 1026 5.09 22.92 7.31
N LYS A 1027 4.29 21.86 7.16
CA LYS A 1027 4.65 20.66 6.40
C LYS A 1027 4.06 20.74 4.99
N GLU A 1028 4.94 20.87 4.01
CA GLU A 1028 4.65 20.60 2.60
C GLU A 1028 5.25 19.22 2.26
N ILE A 1029 4.63 18.48 1.33
CA ILE A 1029 5.15 17.16 0.95
C ILE A 1029 5.76 17.22 -0.45
N SER A 1030 7.01 16.82 -0.54
CA SER A 1030 7.76 16.60 -1.79
C SER A 1030 7.98 15.12 -2.04
N SER A 1031 8.43 14.76 -3.24
CA SER A 1031 8.76 13.37 -3.61
C SER A 1031 9.80 12.74 -2.68
N ARG A 1032 10.61 13.54 -1.98
CA ARG A 1032 11.66 13.07 -1.06
C ARG A 1032 11.15 12.72 0.34
N ASP A 1033 9.98 13.22 0.74
CA ASP A 1033 9.46 13.07 2.12
C ASP A 1033 8.60 11.79 2.29
N GLY A 1034 8.38 11.03 1.20
CA GLY A 1034 7.39 9.95 1.12
C GLY A 1034 7.78 8.62 1.78
N THR A 1035 9.03 8.44 2.22
CA THR A 1035 9.52 7.16 2.77
C THR A 1035 9.70 7.14 4.29
N GLU A 1036 9.66 8.29 4.95
CA GLU A 1036 9.97 8.40 6.40
C GLU A 1036 8.74 8.52 7.30
N GLN A 1037 7.54 8.78 6.76
CA GLN A 1037 6.34 8.93 7.59
C GLN A 1037 5.63 7.57 7.76
N SER A 1038 5.93 6.92 8.89
CA SER A 1038 5.28 5.68 9.33
C SER A 1038 3.76 5.86 9.41
N HIS A 1039 3.05 4.97 8.72
CA HIS A 1039 1.62 4.69 8.76
C HIS A 1039 0.74 5.55 9.68
N GLY A 1040 -0.09 6.36 9.03
CA GLY A 1040 -1.30 6.91 9.60
C GLY A 1040 -1.79 8.04 8.72
N ASP A 1041 -3.10 8.12 8.50
CA ASP A 1041 -3.73 9.42 8.67
C ASP A 1041 -3.09 10.02 9.93
N LEU A 1042 -2.41 11.18 9.87
CA LEU A 1042 -1.78 11.78 11.06
C LEU A 1042 -2.82 12.04 12.18
N LEU A 1043 -4.10 11.79 11.88
CA LEU A 1043 -5.28 11.83 12.73
C LEU A 1043 -5.88 10.43 13.08
N LYS A 1044 -5.14 9.34 12.87
CA LYS A 1044 -5.47 7.91 13.06
C LYS A 1044 -6.53 7.33 12.09
N PRO A 1045 -6.33 6.09 11.58
CA PRO A 1045 -7.36 5.35 10.84
C PRO A 1045 -8.58 5.13 11.74
N GLY A 1046 -9.73 5.68 11.33
CA GLY A 1046 -11.03 5.47 12.00
C GLY A 1046 -11.43 6.52 13.05
N PHE A 1047 -10.66 7.58 13.28
CA PHE A 1047 -10.88 8.52 14.39
C PHE A 1047 -11.23 9.96 13.95
N TYR A 1048 -12.21 10.12 13.08
CA TYR A 1048 -12.88 11.42 12.95
C TYR A 1048 -14.16 11.41 13.80
N LEU A 1049 -14.10 12.15 14.93
CA LEU A 1049 -15.14 12.47 15.91
C LEU A 1049 -15.22 11.55 17.16
N ASN A 1050 -14.83 12.15 18.29
CA ASN A 1050 -14.64 11.60 19.64
C ASN A 1050 -13.57 10.51 19.76
N HIS A 1051 -12.35 10.85 19.33
CA HIS A 1051 -11.13 10.99 20.18
C HIS A 1051 -9.95 11.55 19.33
N SER A 1052 -10.24 12.52 18.45
CA SER A 1052 -9.23 13.34 17.73
C SER A 1052 -9.45 14.82 18.05
N THR A 1053 -8.39 15.62 17.88
CA THR A 1053 -8.27 17.04 18.23
C THR A 1053 -8.79 18.01 17.16
N ILE A 1054 -9.48 17.54 16.11
CA ILE A 1054 -9.85 18.38 14.95
C ILE A 1054 -11.37 18.55 14.85
N GLY A 1055 -11.82 19.79 15.10
CA GLY A 1055 -13.20 20.23 15.00
C GLY A 1055 -13.59 20.73 13.59
N PRO A 1056 -14.87 21.06 13.38
CA PRO A 1056 -15.39 21.56 12.09
C PRO A 1056 -14.67 22.84 11.62
N PHE A 1057 -14.29 23.70 12.55
CA PHE A 1057 -13.52 24.91 12.26
C PHE A 1057 -12.08 24.61 11.86
N ASP A 1058 -11.50 23.48 12.28
CA ASP A 1058 -10.13 23.14 11.92
C ASP A 1058 -10.02 22.61 10.48
N ALA A 1059 -11.08 22.07 9.87
CA ALA A 1059 -10.99 21.44 8.54
C ALA A 1059 -11.54 22.27 7.35
N ILE A 1060 -12.26 23.38 7.60
CA ILE A 1060 -13.04 24.18 6.63
C ILE A 1060 -14.17 23.38 5.95
N PHE A 1061 -13.92 22.16 5.48
CA PHE A 1061 -14.90 21.21 4.98
C PHE A 1061 -14.79 19.88 5.73
N MET A 1062 -15.90 19.14 5.83
CA MET A 1062 -15.94 17.82 6.48
C MET A 1062 -16.60 16.78 5.58
N LYS A 1063 -16.03 15.57 5.52
CA LYS A 1063 -16.64 14.44 4.82
C LYS A 1063 -17.77 13.83 5.63
N THR A 1064 -19.00 13.85 5.11
CA THR A 1064 -20.18 13.34 5.84
C THR A 1064 -20.54 11.88 5.53
N THR A 1065 -19.78 11.20 4.65
CA THR A 1065 -20.14 9.89 4.08
C THR A 1065 -19.25 8.68 4.41
N ARG A 1066 -18.44 8.70 5.48
CA ARG A 1066 -17.73 7.48 5.94
C ARG A 1066 -18.71 6.55 6.69
N HIS A 1067 -18.74 5.25 6.34
CA HIS A 1067 -19.58 4.24 7.00
C HIS A 1067 -18.81 3.54 8.14
N GLY A 1068 -19.44 3.39 9.31
CA GLY A 1068 -18.89 2.76 10.54
C GLY A 1068 -19.68 3.14 11.81
N GLU A 1069 -19.23 2.70 13.00
CA GLU A 1069 -19.81 3.00 14.34
C GLU A 1069 -20.13 4.49 14.60
N ALA A 1070 -19.59 5.40 13.78
CA ALA A 1070 -19.92 6.81 13.71
C ALA A 1070 -21.40 7.14 13.36
N ALA A 1071 -22.27 6.16 13.09
CA ALA A 1071 -23.71 6.38 12.88
C ALA A 1071 -24.43 7.04 14.07
N GLN A 1072 -24.09 6.65 15.29
CA GLN A 1072 -24.69 7.19 16.52
C GLN A 1072 -24.10 8.57 16.87
N LYS A 1073 -22.81 8.78 16.56
CA LYS A 1073 -22.09 10.06 16.74
C LYS A 1073 -22.44 11.13 15.69
N ARG A 1074 -22.99 10.73 14.53
CA ARG A 1074 -23.55 11.64 13.50
C ARG A 1074 -24.68 12.52 14.05
N HIS A 1075 -25.45 12.03 15.03
CA HIS A 1075 -26.51 12.82 15.64
C HIS A 1075 -25.96 13.91 16.58
N GLN A 1076 -24.87 13.64 17.31
CA GLN A 1076 -24.18 14.62 18.17
C GLN A 1076 -23.51 15.74 17.37
N VAL A 1077 -22.86 15.43 16.25
CA VAL A 1077 -22.25 16.47 15.38
C VAL A 1077 -23.31 17.28 14.67
N ARG A 1078 -24.42 16.66 14.24
CA ARG A 1078 -25.58 17.39 13.71
C ARG A 1078 -26.23 18.28 14.77
N SER A 1079 -26.30 17.83 16.02
CA SER A 1079 -26.76 18.63 17.16
C SER A 1079 -25.84 19.83 17.41
N LEU A 1080 -24.51 19.61 17.46
CA LEU A 1080 -23.52 20.67 17.62
C LEU A 1080 -23.53 21.67 16.45
N LEU A 1081 -23.69 21.20 15.21
CA LEU A 1081 -23.82 22.05 14.02
C LEU A 1081 -25.13 22.85 14.04
N ALA A 1082 -26.24 22.28 14.51
CA ALA A 1082 -27.51 22.99 14.66
C ALA A 1082 -27.53 23.99 15.83
N THR A 1083 -26.59 23.89 16.77
CA THR A 1083 -26.40 24.84 17.88
C THR A 1083 -25.37 25.94 17.56
N ALA A 1084 -24.39 25.65 16.70
CA ALA A 1084 -23.40 26.63 16.24
C ALA A 1084 -23.86 27.49 15.04
N LEU A 1085 -24.85 27.00 14.27
CA LEU A 1085 -25.59 27.74 13.24
C LEU A 1085 -26.79 28.45 13.85
#